data_AF-B3EU46-F1
#
_entry.id   AF-B3EU46-F1
#
_cell.length_a   1.000
_cell.length_b   1.000
_cell.length_c   1.000
_cell.angle_alpha   90.00
_cell.angle_beta   90.00
_cell.angle_gamma   90.00
#
_symmetry.space_group_name_H-M   'P 1'
#
loop_
_entity.id
_entity.type
_entity.pdbx_description
1 polymer ?
#
loop_
_entity_poly.entity_id
_entity_poly.type
_entity_poly.pdbx_seq_one_letter_code
_entity_poly.pdbx_strand_id
1 'polypeptide(L)'
;MKVLKQIINKHMSLSLGTLFALMIMTGVTACESCNTKPSTDGKPSLSIKGGKEENGKIVFQDSEGKENRTVTVIVDLDDDSKSNSKSAIYANYLLNVTLKGADKLTYEGFDKQGKSVPSEVKSGETLTGETLEHFIKDAIDGTLESAHEIEFKFCPASDITEMEATFELRDKNNSNDSIDKKVVSWKAAEKPKDDRKDLEEKEGLLKEIEEKEAEIVAIENSIKQIKLAADSDVIGEVTLEQVDSVKAELDKAKASVEAIINKSDAIVANSADEEIKGRVAGNIQKAQQLLTQIQQIETQLASKLAHERPELLIEKVKGKKDFMDSQYAILKEALDKKKGLNLDTAKNVLVIIEKAKEEIETIAGHLNKWAGEDKEVAKQVEQAIKNAKSASNLANRARKGYEKVDKEDAIAKFENDINAATNEANRATTLLNSIEEGNLAEALKAIASAEENEKLAKLVLDTRLKSYLVTEKDKRDFQIKLAPVSDAIAAVHNAYNSAVAAELKVEADKVAKEGENKEGKATATAKSAEEAARIAADEAARQQAAAEEERKQKEAADLKILEDKVANLEKAHDNASKKAEADKKEIAGYKSKGKYKNVQERKAAENARVNAELGAAKTALDKARTELETFKQQAAAEEDARIAAEEAARQQAAAEEEARIAAEEAARQAAAEEDARIAAEEAARQQAAAEEARIEEEGRRAVEEAARKEAEEEARKAIAEGIRQAVKAVYFAHPQEEKESFGNEGYELKLATSKDTIIAKHVPIRITSDNEHVKTTLNSKPVTYGTEVLLSDFLAEDHPIDANADSTLIVLKVEPIGTDNSANNATITIEILGSDATGTKEVVNKREMNWTKGA
;
A
#
# COMPACT_ATOMS: atom_id res chain seq x y z
N MET A 1 -32.50 60.11 -31.54
CA MET A 1 -33.98 60.07 -31.38
C MET A 1 -34.61 61.38 -30.88
N LYS A 2 -34.21 61.96 -29.73
CA LYS A 2 -34.80 63.23 -29.23
C LYS A 2 -34.68 64.43 -30.20
N VAL A 3 -33.54 64.56 -30.89
CA VAL A 3 -33.30 65.61 -31.91
C VAL A 3 -34.22 65.42 -33.13
N LEU A 4 -34.41 64.18 -33.60
CA LEU A 4 -35.30 63.86 -34.73
C LEU A 4 -36.77 64.19 -34.40
N LYS A 5 -37.19 63.92 -33.15
CA LYS A 5 -38.55 64.22 -32.65
C LYS A 5 -38.82 65.73 -32.55
N GLN A 6 -37.78 66.55 -32.28
CA GLN A 6 -37.88 68.01 -32.29
C GLN A 6 -37.97 68.59 -33.71
N ILE A 7 -37.31 67.98 -34.69
CA ILE A 7 -37.34 68.42 -36.10
C ILE A 7 -38.71 68.12 -36.73
N ILE A 8 -39.27 66.93 -36.47
CA ILE A 8 -40.59 66.52 -37.00
C ILE A 8 -41.72 67.38 -36.41
N ASN A 9 -41.64 67.78 -35.13
CA ASN A 9 -42.65 68.64 -34.51
C ASN A 9 -42.57 70.12 -34.93
N LYS A 10 -41.47 70.58 -35.56
CA LYS A 10 -41.33 71.99 -35.99
C LYS A 10 -41.60 72.24 -37.47
N HIS A 11 -41.59 71.21 -38.32
CA HIS A 11 -41.82 71.37 -39.77
C HIS A 11 -42.98 70.50 -40.24
N MET A 12 -44.19 71.09 -40.32
CA MET A 12 -45.44 70.41 -40.74
C MET A 12 -45.53 70.02 -42.23
N SER A 13 -44.45 70.08 -43.00
CA SER A 13 -44.45 69.56 -44.38
C SER A 13 -43.04 69.28 -44.88
N LEU A 14 -42.43 68.20 -44.40
CA LEU A 14 -41.35 67.58 -45.17
C LEU A 14 -41.97 66.65 -46.21
N SER A 15 -41.65 66.86 -47.48
CA SER A 15 -42.05 65.95 -48.55
C SER A 15 -41.43 64.56 -48.32
N LEU A 16 -42.18 63.50 -48.62
CA LEU A 16 -41.73 62.11 -48.47
C LEU A 16 -40.37 61.86 -49.15
N GLY A 17 -40.10 62.56 -50.27
CA GLY A 17 -38.81 62.50 -50.96
C GLY A 17 -37.64 63.07 -50.16
N THR A 18 -37.86 64.12 -49.36
CA THR A 18 -36.82 64.69 -48.49
C THR A 18 -36.53 63.78 -47.30
N LEU A 19 -37.55 63.08 -46.78
CA LEU A 19 -37.38 62.07 -45.73
C LEU A 19 -36.58 60.86 -46.25
N PHE A 20 -36.88 60.42 -47.48
CA PHE A 20 -36.17 59.32 -48.13
C PHE A 20 -34.70 59.68 -48.44
N ALA A 21 -34.44 60.90 -48.91
CA ALA A 21 -33.08 61.40 -49.12
C ALA A 21 -32.28 61.53 -47.82
N LEU A 22 -32.92 61.96 -46.73
CA LEU A 22 -32.29 61.99 -45.40
C LEU A 22 -31.97 60.58 -44.89
N MET A 23 -32.88 59.61 -45.05
CA MET A 23 -32.61 58.21 -44.69
C MET A 23 -31.44 57.60 -45.47
N ILE A 24 -31.34 57.89 -46.77
CA ILE A 24 -30.23 57.42 -47.62
C ILE A 24 -28.92 58.13 -47.23
N MET A 25 -28.95 59.43 -46.95
CA MET A 25 -27.74 60.18 -46.58
C MET A 25 -27.25 59.90 -45.16
N THR A 26 -28.12 59.50 -44.22
CA THR A 26 -27.70 59.14 -42.85
C THR A 26 -27.23 57.70 -42.70
N GLY A 27 -27.19 56.89 -43.77
CA GLY A 27 -26.65 55.54 -43.73
C GLY A 27 -27.39 54.57 -42.79
N VAL A 28 -28.67 54.81 -42.50
CA VAL A 28 -29.47 53.95 -41.63
C VAL A 28 -30.16 52.89 -42.50
N THR A 29 -29.41 51.88 -42.92
CA THR A 29 -29.91 50.68 -43.62
C THR A 29 -29.96 49.47 -42.69
N ALA A 30 -30.50 49.61 -41.48
CA ALA A 30 -30.79 48.46 -40.62
C ALA A 30 -32.16 48.63 -39.95
N CYS A 31 -33.08 47.75 -40.37
CA CYS A 31 -34.38 47.56 -39.78
C CYS A 31 -34.21 46.78 -38.46
N GLU A 32 -34.47 47.39 -37.30
CA GLU A 32 -34.45 46.72 -35.99
C GLU A 32 -35.52 45.61 -35.85
N SER A 33 -36.49 45.51 -36.77
CA SER A 33 -37.54 44.48 -36.74
C SER A 33 -37.28 43.30 -37.67
N CYS A 34 -36.18 43.28 -38.44
CA CYS A 34 -35.75 42.11 -39.19
C CYS A 34 -34.61 41.44 -38.42
N ASN A 35 -34.98 40.49 -37.55
CA ASN A 35 -34.07 39.70 -36.72
C ASN A 35 -33.24 38.68 -37.52
N THR A 36 -32.60 39.16 -38.58
CA THR A 36 -31.60 38.43 -39.38
C THR A 36 -30.42 39.37 -39.58
N LYS A 37 -29.77 39.76 -38.48
CA LYS A 37 -28.35 40.10 -38.60
C LYS A 37 -27.67 38.83 -39.13
N PRO A 38 -26.90 38.88 -40.23
CA PRO A 38 -26.01 37.77 -40.55
C PRO A 38 -25.19 37.50 -39.29
N SER A 39 -25.08 36.25 -38.87
CA SER A 39 -24.29 35.81 -37.71
C SER A 39 -22.93 36.52 -37.71
N THR A 40 -22.86 37.63 -36.97
CA THR A 40 -21.66 38.44 -36.74
C THR A 40 -21.04 38.06 -35.40
N ASP A 41 -21.53 37.01 -34.77
CA ASP A 41 -21.03 36.55 -33.49
C ASP A 41 -19.64 35.98 -33.75
N GLY A 42 -18.65 36.58 -33.09
CA GLY A 42 -17.32 36.02 -33.16
C GLY A 42 -17.35 34.58 -32.70
N LYS A 43 -16.62 33.68 -33.38
CA LYS A 43 -16.52 32.29 -32.93
C LYS A 43 -15.43 32.22 -31.88
N PRO A 44 -15.76 31.81 -30.64
CA PRO A 44 -14.75 31.59 -29.63
C PRO A 44 -13.95 30.33 -29.96
N SER A 45 -12.71 30.29 -29.49
CA SER A 45 -11.73 29.24 -29.67
C SER A 45 -11.04 28.96 -28.33
N LEU A 46 -10.50 27.75 -28.19
CA LEU A 46 -9.74 27.32 -27.01
C LEU A 46 -8.26 27.22 -27.34
N SER A 47 -7.42 27.79 -26.48
CA SER A 47 -5.99 27.46 -26.45
C SER A 47 -5.58 27.10 -25.03
N ILE A 48 -4.50 26.33 -24.88
CA ILE A 48 -3.97 25.94 -23.57
C ILE A 48 -2.57 26.52 -23.46
N LYS A 49 -2.28 27.17 -22.33
CA LYS A 49 -0.97 27.76 -22.06
C LYS A 49 -0.05 26.69 -21.45
N GLY A 50 1.08 26.43 -22.10
CA GLY A 50 2.08 25.45 -21.66
C GLY A 50 1.85 24.03 -22.18
N GLY A 51 2.73 23.10 -21.77
CA GLY A 51 2.73 21.71 -22.23
C GLY A 51 3.38 21.52 -23.61
N LYS A 52 3.62 20.27 -23.99
CA LYS A 52 4.07 19.89 -25.35
C LYS A 52 2.91 19.25 -26.10
N GLU A 53 2.67 19.67 -27.34
CA GLU A 53 1.65 19.03 -28.17
C GLU A 53 2.19 17.71 -28.74
N GLU A 54 1.57 16.59 -28.37
CA GLU A 54 1.88 15.24 -28.84
C GLU A 54 0.59 14.57 -29.34
N ASN A 55 0.54 14.20 -30.61
CA ASN A 55 -0.61 13.53 -31.24
C ASN A 55 -1.96 14.26 -31.02
N GLY A 56 -1.96 15.60 -31.04
CA GLY A 56 -3.16 16.42 -30.83
C GLY A 56 -3.63 16.52 -29.37
N LYS A 57 -2.80 16.07 -28.42
CA LYS A 57 -2.98 16.27 -26.97
C LYS A 57 -1.88 17.16 -26.43
N ILE A 58 -2.20 17.98 -25.43
CA ILE A 58 -1.21 18.80 -24.74
C ILE A 58 -0.77 18.04 -23.51
N VAL A 59 0.49 17.60 -23.52
CA VAL A 59 1.07 16.75 -22.49
C VAL A 59 1.91 17.58 -21.52
N PHE A 60 1.60 17.47 -20.24
CA PHE A 60 2.42 17.98 -19.14
C PHE A 60 3.14 16.79 -18.49
N GLN A 61 4.46 16.76 -18.61
CA GLN A 61 5.32 15.82 -17.88
C GLN A 61 5.86 16.52 -16.64
N ASP A 62 5.57 15.98 -15.46
CA ASP A 62 6.13 16.49 -14.21
C ASP A 62 7.55 15.92 -14.03
N SER A 63 8.57 16.77 -13.86
CA SER A 63 9.94 16.33 -13.58
C SER A 63 10.14 15.85 -12.14
N GLU A 64 9.25 16.21 -11.21
CA GLU A 64 9.38 15.91 -9.77
C GLU A 64 8.26 15.01 -9.24
N GLY A 65 7.32 14.63 -10.12
CA GLY A 65 6.44 13.47 -10.02
C GLY A 65 5.35 13.50 -8.95
N LYS A 66 5.00 14.66 -8.34
CA LYS A 66 3.96 14.73 -7.28
C LYS A 66 3.30 16.10 -7.09
N GLU A 67 3.59 17.12 -7.90
CA GLU A 67 3.04 18.46 -7.63
C GLU A 67 1.71 18.70 -8.36
N ASN A 68 0.77 19.34 -7.65
CA ASN A 68 -0.46 19.83 -8.28
C ASN A 68 -0.10 20.75 -9.45
N ARG A 69 -0.55 20.44 -10.67
CA ARG A 69 -0.26 21.24 -11.86
C ARG A 69 -1.46 22.11 -12.22
N THR A 70 -1.22 23.41 -12.34
CA THR A 70 -2.19 24.35 -12.91
C THR A 70 -2.06 24.38 -14.42
N VAL A 71 -3.19 24.16 -15.10
CA VAL A 71 -3.35 24.28 -16.55
C VAL A 71 -4.23 25.48 -16.82
N THR A 72 -3.71 26.42 -17.59
CA THR A 72 -4.46 27.63 -17.97
C THR A 72 -5.11 27.42 -19.33
N VAL A 73 -6.43 27.36 -19.35
CA VAL A 73 -7.26 27.33 -20.56
C VAL A 73 -7.59 28.76 -20.95
N ILE A 74 -7.22 29.16 -22.15
CA ILE A 74 -7.50 30.49 -22.70
C ILE A 74 -8.70 30.37 -23.63
N VAL A 75 -9.77 31.09 -23.32
CA VAL A 75 -10.93 31.28 -24.20
C VAL A 75 -10.75 32.60 -24.91
N ASP A 76 -10.67 32.57 -26.24
CA ASP A 76 -10.39 33.74 -27.05
C ASP A 76 -11.25 33.74 -28.31
N LEU A 77 -11.40 34.89 -28.96
CA LEU A 77 -12.01 34.99 -30.28
C LEU A 77 -11.05 34.40 -31.33
N ASP A 78 -11.60 33.70 -32.32
CA ASP A 78 -10.81 33.32 -33.48
C ASP A 78 -10.26 34.56 -34.22
N ASP A 79 -9.17 34.38 -34.96
CA ASP A 79 -8.46 35.50 -35.60
C ASP A 79 -9.34 36.25 -36.62
N ASP A 80 -10.28 35.55 -37.25
CA ASP A 80 -11.28 36.11 -38.16
C ASP A 80 -12.28 37.01 -37.42
N SER A 81 -12.64 36.68 -36.18
CA SER A 81 -13.56 37.48 -35.36
C SER A 81 -12.85 38.70 -34.78
N LYS A 82 -11.60 38.55 -34.34
CA LYS A 82 -10.75 39.66 -33.86
C LYS A 82 -10.52 40.71 -34.95
N SER A 83 -10.14 40.27 -36.15
CA SER A 83 -9.85 41.16 -37.28
C SER A 83 -11.08 41.95 -37.76
N ASN A 84 -12.27 41.43 -37.52
CA ASN A 84 -13.54 42.09 -37.87
C ASN A 84 -14.16 42.89 -36.72
N SER A 85 -13.46 43.07 -35.59
CA SER A 85 -13.96 43.76 -34.39
C SER A 85 -15.32 43.25 -33.91
N LYS A 86 -15.55 41.94 -34.05
CA LYS A 86 -16.79 41.28 -33.63
C LYS A 86 -16.68 40.89 -32.16
N SER A 87 -17.64 41.29 -31.35
CA SER A 87 -17.84 40.75 -30.00
C SER A 87 -18.63 39.44 -30.07
N ALA A 88 -18.25 38.42 -29.29
CA ALA A 88 -19.08 37.23 -29.09
C ALA A 88 -19.93 37.39 -27.83
N ILE A 89 -21.19 36.94 -27.85
CA ILE A 89 -22.07 37.00 -26.68
C ILE A 89 -21.88 35.73 -25.82
N TYR A 90 -21.33 35.87 -24.61
CA TYR A 90 -20.99 34.78 -23.67
C TYR A 90 -22.16 33.85 -23.35
N ALA A 91 -23.35 34.42 -23.22
CA ALA A 91 -24.56 33.71 -22.78
C ALA A 91 -24.95 32.53 -23.68
N ASN A 92 -24.38 32.47 -24.88
CA ASN A 92 -24.62 31.43 -25.88
C ASN A 92 -23.57 30.32 -25.91
N TYR A 93 -22.54 30.33 -25.06
CA TYR A 93 -21.48 29.32 -25.10
C TYR A 93 -21.32 28.58 -23.77
N LEU A 94 -21.10 27.27 -23.86
CA LEU A 94 -20.89 26.35 -22.74
C LEU A 94 -19.46 25.81 -22.80
N LEU A 95 -18.79 25.73 -21.64
CA LEU A 95 -17.50 25.06 -21.52
C LEU A 95 -17.70 23.75 -20.76
N ASN A 96 -17.64 22.63 -21.47
CA ASN A 96 -17.71 21.31 -20.88
C ASN A 96 -16.31 20.84 -20.49
N VAL A 97 -16.17 20.30 -19.28
CA VAL A 97 -14.92 19.72 -18.78
C VAL A 97 -15.15 18.26 -18.42
N THR A 98 -14.46 17.35 -19.10
CA THR A 98 -14.53 15.90 -18.83
C THR A 98 -13.20 15.43 -18.26
N LEU A 99 -13.21 14.74 -17.11
CA LEU A 99 -12.00 14.17 -16.51
C LEU A 99 -11.98 12.63 -16.63
N LYS A 100 -10.87 12.09 -17.13
CA LYS A 100 -10.55 10.65 -17.17
C LYS A 100 -9.27 10.38 -16.35
N GLY A 101 -9.25 9.28 -15.61
CA GLY A 101 -8.19 8.99 -14.63
C GLY A 101 -8.61 9.44 -13.22
N ALA A 102 -8.14 8.76 -12.17
CA ALA A 102 -8.69 8.92 -10.83
C ALA A 102 -8.20 10.20 -10.12
N ASP A 103 -9.00 10.63 -9.15
CA ASP A 103 -8.93 11.87 -8.35
C ASP A 103 -9.78 13.02 -8.90
N LYS A 104 -9.28 14.26 -8.97
CA LYS A 104 -10.11 15.44 -9.25
C LYS A 104 -9.36 16.59 -9.91
N LEU A 105 -10.14 17.49 -10.51
CA LEU A 105 -9.68 18.73 -11.12
C LEU A 105 -10.43 19.90 -10.47
N THR A 106 -9.69 20.87 -9.91
CA THR A 106 -10.26 22.01 -9.16
C THR A 106 -10.13 23.30 -9.95
N TYR A 107 -11.11 24.20 -9.83
CA TYR A 107 -11.10 25.50 -10.50
C TYR A 107 -11.90 26.54 -9.71
N GLU A 108 -11.68 27.82 -10.04
CA GLU A 108 -12.44 28.94 -9.48
C GLU A 108 -13.59 29.29 -10.46
N GLY A 109 -14.83 29.05 -10.03
CA GLY A 109 -16.03 29.47 -10.77
C GLY A 109 -16.61 30.76 -10.19
N PHE A 110 -17.62 31.34 -10.84
CA PHE A 110 -18.30 32.56 -10.42
C PHE A 110 -19.82 32.35 -10.45
N ASP A 111 -20.50 32.67 -9.35
CA ASP A 111 -21.96 32.63 -9.31
C ASP A 111 -22.60 33.78 -10.13
N LYS A 112 -23.93 33.79 -10.22
CA LYS A 112 -24.70 34.84 -10.94
C LYS A 112 -24.51 36.26 -10.38
N GLN A 113 -23.88 36.40 -9.22
CA GLN A 113 -23.57 37.68 -8.56
C GLN A 113 -22.11 38.10 -8.80
N GLY A 114 -21.34 37.30 -9.56
CA GLY A 114 -19.91 37.52 -9.81
C GLY A 114 -19.03 37.14 -8.61
N LYS A 115 -19.57 36.44 -7.61
CA LYS A 115 -18.80 35.99 -6.45
C LYS A 115 -18.09 34.68 -6.78
N SER A 116 -16.81 34.61 -6.45
CA SER A 116 -15.99 33.40 -6.61
C SER A 116 -16.56 32.23 -5.79
N VAL A 117 -16.64 31.05 -6.42
CA VAL A 117 -17.09 29.77 -5.87
C VAL A 117 -16.06 28.69 -6.23
N PRO A 118 -15.36 28.10 -5.25
CA PRO A 118 -14.46 26.97 -5.51
C PRO A 118 -15.27 25.79 -6.03
N SER A 119 -14.82 25.20 -7.13
CA SER A 119 -15.52 24.13 -7.83
C SER A 119 -14.57 22.96 -8.13
N GLU A 120 -15.10 21.74 -8.23
CA GLU A 120 -14.33 20.54 -8.56
C GLU A 120 -15.05 19.67 -9.59
N VAL A 121 -14.27 18.92 -10.39
CA VAL A 121 -14.75 17.89 -11.32
C VAL A 121 -14.05 16.59 -10.94
N LYS A 122 -14.81 15.56 -10.56
CA LYS A 122 -14.24 14.26 -10.16
C LYS A 122 -14.02 13.36 -11.36
N SER A 123 -13.19 12.34 -11.18
CA SER A 123 -12.99 11.30 -12.19
C SER A 123 -14.30 10.70 -12.69
N GLY A 124 -14.46 10.63 -14.01
CA GLY A 124 -15.67 10.07 -14.64
C GLY A 124 -16.85 11.03 -14.66
N GLU A 125 -16.76 12.18 -13.98
CA GLU A 125 -17.75 13.25 -14.10
C GLU A 125 -17.46 14.11 -15.34
N THR A 126 -18.54 14.61 -15.92
CA THR A 126 -18.49 15.65 -16.93
C THR A 126 -19.21 16.86 -16.39
N LEU A 127 -18.50 17.95 -16.21
CA LEU A 127 -19.11 19.25 -15.98
C LEU A 127 -19.82 19.63 -17.29
N THR A 128 -21.14 19.46 -17.33
CA THR A 128 -21.97 19.80 -18.47
C THR A 128 -22.88 20.96 -18.15
N GLY A 129 -23.00 21.91 -19.07
CA GLY A 129 -24.06 22.92 -19.01
C GLY A 129 -23.73 24.23 -18.30
N GLU A 130 -22.51 24.41 -17.80
CA GLU A 130 -22.08 25.71 -17.29
C GLU A 130 -21.73 26.67 -18.44
N THR A 131 -22.31 27.87 -18.38
CA THR A 131 -22.03 28.95 -19.34
C THR A 131 -20.65 29.54 -19.10
N LEU A 132 -20.05 30.18 -20.11
CA LEU A 132 -18.78 30.90 -19.94
C LEU A 132 -18.80 31.94 -18.81
N GLU A 133 -19.97 32.50 -18.47
CA GLU A 133 -20.18 33.38 -17.31
C GLU A 133 -19.75 32.75 -15.98
N HIS A 134 -19.82 31.42 -15.86
CA HIS A 134 -19.38 30.69 -14.66
C HIS A 134 -17.86 30.66 -14.53
N PHE A 135 -17.11 30.81 -15.61
CA PHE A 135 -15.65 30.70 -15.59
C PHE A 135 -14.92 32.04 -15.72
N ILE A 136 -15.60 33.08 -16.20
CA ILE A 136 -14.99 34.37 -16.53
C ILE A 136 -15.51 35.44 -15.57
N LYS A 137 -14.59 35.97 -14.77
CA LYS A 137 -14.85 37.12 -13.89
C LYS A 137 -15.27 38.33 -14.72
N ASP A 138 -16.30 39.04 -14.26
CA ASP A 138 -16.82 40.28 -14.86
C ASP A 138 -17.53 40.11 -16.22
N ALA A 139 -17.94 38.89 -16.61
CA ALA A 139 -18.74 38.62 -17.81
C ALA A 139 -20.20 39.14 -17.77
N ILE A 140 -20.47 40.20 -17.03
CA ILE A 140 -21.82 40.67 -16.64
C ILE A 140 -22.59 41.30 -17.80
N ASP A 141 -21.89 41.87 -18.79
CA ASP A 141 -22.53 42.44 -20.00
C ASP A 141 -22.73 41.42 -21.12
N GLY A 142 -22.25 40.19 -20.93
CA GLY A 142 -22.37 39.13 -21.88
C GLY A 142 -21.46 39.27 -23.11
N THR A 143 -20.41 40.11 -23.13
CA THR A 143 -19.53 40.27 -24.32
C THR A 143 -18.05 39.93 -24.11
N LEU A 144 -17.50 39.08 -24.99
CA LEU A 144 -16.06 38.74 -25.04
C LEU A 144 -15.30 39.79 -25.86
N GLU A 145 -14.60 40.71 -25.19
CA GLU A 145 -13.79 41.75 -25.83
C GLU A 145 -12.30 41.37 -25.97
N SER A 146 -11.80 40.48 -25.11
CA SER A 146 -10.40 40.04 -25.09
C SER A 146 -10.27 38.58 -24.64
N ALA A 147 -9.12 37.96 -24.85
CA ALA A 147 -8.82 36.63 -24.32
C ALA A 147 -8.97 36.58 -22.78
N HIS A 148 -9.59 35.53 -22.26
CA HIS A 148 -9.66 35.27 -20.82
C HIS A 148 -8.95 33.97 -20.46
N GLU A 149 -8.15 34.03 -19.40
CA GLU A 149 -7.42 32.88 -18.85
C GLU A 149 -8.26 32.25 -17.71
N ILE A 150 -8.53 30.95 -17.82
CA ILE A 150 -9.24 30.14 -16.81
C ILE A 150 -8.26 29.10 -16.28
N GLU A 151 -8.02 29.08 -14.98
CA GLU A 151 -7.07 28.15 -14.35
C GLU A 151 -7.76 26.90 -13.82
N PHE A 152 -7.29 25.73 -14.24
CA PHE A 152 -7.70 24.42 -13.75
C PHE A 152 -6.52 23.70 -13.11
N LYS A 153 -6.66 23.26 -11.87
CA LYS A 153 -5.60 22.59 -11.11
C LYS A 153 -5.86 21.09 -11.03
N PHE A 154 -4.96 20.31 -11.62
CA PHE A 154 -4.93 18.85 -11.51
C PHE A 154 -4.43 18.46 -10.11
N CYS A 155 -5.22 17.64 -9.43
CA CYS A 155 -4.89 17.05 -8.14
C CYS A 155 -4.88 15.53 -8.32
N PRO A 156 -3.73 14.91 -8.69
CA PRO A 156 -3.62 13.46 -8.80
C PRO A 156 -3.44 12.79 -7.44
N ALA A 157 -4.08 11.64 -7.23
CA ALA A 157 -3.82 10.79 -6.07
C ALA A 157 -2.42 10.16 -6.16
N SER A 158 -1.87 9.73 -5.03
CA SER A 158 -0.47 9.28 -4.92
C SER A 158 -0.08 8.07 -5.79
N ASP A 159 -1.07 7.35 -6.29
CA ASP A 159 -0.97 6.13 -7.10
C ASP A 159 -1.34 6.34 -8.58
N ILE A 160 -1.75 7.54 -8.98
CA ILE A 160 -2.19 7.83 -10.36
C ILE A 160 -1.00 8.25 -11.22
N THR A 161 -0.78 7.51 -12.30
CA THR A 161 0.32 7.74 -13.25
C THR A 161 -0.08 8.59 -14.45
N GLU A 162 -1.38 8.68 -14.77
CA GLU A 162 -1.91 9.43 -15.90
C GLU A 162 -3.31 9.99 -15.61
N MET A 163 -3.54 11.25 -15.97
CA MET A 163 -4.86 11.90 -15.99
C MET A 163 -5.08 12.58 -17.34
N GLU A 164 -6.33 12.64 -17.79
CA GLU A 164 -6.71 13.33 -19.04
C GLU A 164 -7.94 14.20 -18.80
N ALA A 165 -7.83 15.51 -19.04
CA ALA A 165 -8.96 16.43 -19.05
C ALA A 165 -9.27 16.86 -20.49
N THR A 166 -10.53 16.78 -20.87
CA THR A 166 -11.03 17.29 -22.15
C THR A 166 -11.84 18.56 -21.91
N PHE A 167 -11.41 19.66 -22.52
CA PHE A 167 -12.09 20.95 -22.53
C PHE A 167 -12.80 21.09 -23.88
N GLU A 168 -14.11 21.26 -23.87
CA GLU A 168 -14.93 21.31 -25.07
C GLU A 168 -15.85 22.52 -25.03
N LEU A 169 -15.71 23.40 -26.01
CA LEU A 169 -16.54 24.57 -26.17
C LEU A 169 -17.74 24.23 -27.07
N ARG A 170 -18.95 24.56 -26.63
CA ARG A 170 -20.20 24.28 -27.36
C ARG A 170 -21.08 25.51 -27.46
N ASP A 171 -21.89 25.55 -28.52
CA ASP A 171 -22.99 26.51 -28.63
C ASP A 171 -24.18 26.01 -27.80
N LYS A 172 -24.69 26.85 -26.91
CA LYS A 172 -25.86 26.59 -26.06
C LYS A 172 -27.12 26.32 -26.90
N ASN A 173 -27.24 26.96 -28.06
CA ASN A 173 -28.38 26.80 -28.97
C ASN A 173 -28.20 25.61 -29.92
N ASN A 174 -26.97 25.10 -30.08
CA ASN A 174 -26.67 23.92 -30.87
C ASN A 174 -25.75 22.97 -30.09
N SER A 175 -26.32 22.32 -29.06
CA SER A 175 -25.56 21.51 -28.10
C SER A 175 -24.88 20.27 -28.68
N ASN A 176 -25.18 19.90 -29.93
CA ASN A 176 -24.66 18.68 -30.56
C ASN A 176 -23.28 18.90 -31.22
N ASP A 177 -22.96 20.13 -31.61
CA ASP A 177 -21.71 20.43 -32.30
C ASP A 177 -20.69 21.09 -31.36
N SER A 178 -19.52 20.48 -31.23
CA SER A 178 -18.36 21.12 -30.59
C SER A 178 -17.81 22.21 -31.51
N ILE A 179 -17.64 23.41 -30.95
CA ILE A 179 -17.01 24.53 -31.64
C ILE A 179 -15.50 24.32 -31.68
N ASP A 180 -14.92 24.00 -30.52
CA ASP A 180 -13.52 23.67 -30.36
C ASP A 180 -13.34 22.68 -29.20
N LYS A 181 -12.28 21.88 -29.26
CA LYS A 181 -11.99 20.82 -28.31
C LYS A 181 -10.49 20.69 -28.10
N LYS A 182 -10.06 20.78 -26.84
CA LYS A 182 -8.67 20.55 -26.42
C LYS A 182 -8.58 19.44 -25.39
N VAL A 183 -7.60 18.57 -25.56
CA VAL A 183 -7.33 17.46 -24.63
C VAL A 183 -5.99 17.71 -23.97
N VAL A 184 -5.99 17.73 -22.64
CA VAL A 184 -4.80 17.91 -21.81
C VAL A 184 -4.54 16.61 -21.07
N SER A 185 -3.34 16.06 -21.23
CA SER A 185 -2.88 14.87 -20.52
C SER A 185 -1.79 15.25 -19.54
N TRP A 186 -1.95 14.80 -18.29
CA TRP A 186 -0.94 14.87 -17.26
C TRP A 186 -0.36 13.47 -17.09
N LYS A 187 0.98 13.36 -17.07
CA LYS A 187 1.69 12.11 -16.78
C LYS A 187 2.68 12.35 -15.65
N ALA A 188 2.63 11.49 -14.64
CA ALA A 188 3.67 11.44 -13.62
C ALA A 188 5.02 11.10 -14.30
N ALA A 189 6.12 11.72 -13.86
CA ALA A 189 7.44 11.20 -14.21
C ALA A 189 7.50 9.73 -13.81
N GLU A 190 7.88 8.87 -14.76
CA GLU A 190 8.40 7.56 -14.41
C GLU A 190 9.52 7.80 -13.40
N LYS A 191 9.38 7.26 -12.19
CA LYS A 191 10.51 7.21 -11.25
C LYS A 191 11.71 6.69 -12.04
N PRO A 192 12.90 7.32 -11.95
CA PRO A 192 14.08 6.73 -12.54
C PRO A 192 14.14 5.29 -12.05
N LYS A 193 14.12 4.34 -12.99
CA LYS A 193 14.22 2.92 -12.66
C LYS A 193 15.43 2.78 -11.75
N ASP A 194 15.22 2.15 -10.60
CA ASP A 194 16.34 1.75 -9.76
C ASP A 194 17.00 0.58 -10.49
N ASP A 195 17.85 0.92 -11.46
CA ASP A 195 18.59 -0.03 -12.30
C ASP A 195 19.36 -1.04 -11.44
N ARG A 196 19.58 -0.74 -10.15
CA ARG A 196 20.22 -1.62 -9.18
C ARG A 196 19.40 -2.88 -8.91
N LYS A 197 18.07 -2.77 -8.83
CA LYS A 197 17.21 -3.93 -8.55
C LYS A 197 17.13 -4.87 -9.75
N ASP A 198 17.03 -4.30 -10.95
CA ASP A 198 17.05 -5.07 -12.20
C ASP A 198 18.43 -5.71 -12.43
N LEU A 199 19.52 -5.05 -12.01
CA LEU A 199 20.87 -5.64 -12.00
C LEU A 199 21.00 -6.78 -11.01
N GLU A 200 20.51 -6.61 -9.78
CA GLU A 200 20.58 -7.64 -8.73
C GLU A 200 19.76 -8.89 -9.12
N GLU A 201 18.60 -8.71 -9.75
CA GLU A 201 17.79 -9.81 -10.28
C GLU A 201 18.49 -10.51 -11.46
N LYS A 202 19.09 -9.74 -12.39
CA LYS A 202 19.88 -10.29 -13.49
C LYS A 202 21.12 -11.07 -12.99
N GLU A 203 21.85 -10.53 -12.02
CA GLU A 203 23.01 -11.19 -11.40
C GLU A 203 22.60 -12.47 -10.65
N GLY A 204 21.46 -12.45 -9.96
CA GLY A 204 20.89 -13.62 -9.30
C GLY A 204 20.58 -14.75 -10.29
N LEU A 205 19.90 -14.43 -11.39
CA LEU A 205 19.57 -15.40 -12.44
C LEU A 205 20.81 -15.94 -13.16
N LEU A 206 21.80 -15.10 -13.44
CA LEU A 206 23.06 -15.53 -14.05
C LEU A 206 23.83 -16.52 -13.17
N LYS A 207 23.84 -16.30 -11.86
CA LYS A 207 24.49 -17.21 -10.91
C LYS A 207 23.79 -18.57 -10.84
N GLU A 208 22.46 -18.61 -10.88
CA GLU A 208 21.71 -19.86 -10.93
C GLU A 208 21.99 -20.63 -12.23
N ILE A 209 22.12 -19.93 -13.36
CA ILE A 209 22.48 -20.54 -14.65
C ILE A 209 23.87 -21.17 -14.60
N GLU A 210 24.86 -20.50 -14.01
CA GLU A 210 26.22 -21.02 -13.86
C GLU A 210 26.28 -22.28 -12.99
N GLU A 211 25.49 -22.34 -11.91
CA GLU A 211 25.37 -23.54 -11.07
C GLU A 211 24.81 -24.72 -11.88
N LYS A 212 23.79 -24.47 -12.72
CA LYS A 212 23.19 -25.49 -13.59
C LYS A 212 24.14 -25.95 -14.70
N GLU A 213 24.96 -25.06 -15.24
CA GLU A 213 26.02 -25.42 -16.20
C GLU A 213 27.04 -26.37 -15.56
N ALA A 214 27.43 -26.13 -14.30
CA ALA A 214 28.32 -27.02 -13.56
C ALA A 214 27.70 -28.40 -13.31
N GLU A 215 26.40 -28.47 -12.97
CA GLU A 215 25.66 -29.73 -12.83
C GLU A 215 25.64 -30.52 -14.15
N ILE A 216 25.38 -29.86 -15.29
CA ILE A 216 25.40 -30.50 -16.61
C ILE A 216 26.77 -31.12 -16.89
N VAL A 217 27.86 -30.41 -16.61
CA VAL A 217 29.24 -30.91 -16.80
C VAL A 217 29.52 -32.12 -15.91
N ALA A 218 29.05 -32.10 -14.65
CA ALA A 218 29.18 -33.23 -13.75
C ALA A 218 28.44 -34.48 -14.28
N ILE A 219 27.20 -34.29 -14.76
CA ILE A 219 26.40 -35.35 -15.37
C ILE A 219 27.07 -35.91 -16.62
N GLU A 220 27.61 -35.04 -17.48
CA GLU A 220 28.33 -35.46 -18.69
C GLU A 220 29.54 -36.35 -18.34
N ASN A 221 30.29 -36.00 -17.30
CA ASN A 221 31.40 -36.82 -16.82
C ASN A 221 30.93 -38.18 -16.28
N SER A 222 29.83 -38.23 -15.52
CA SER A 222 29.23 -39.49 -15.07
C SER A 222 28.80 -40.36 -16.25
N ILE A 223 28.14 -39.78 -17.26
CA ILE A 223 27.73 -40.52 -18.48
C ILE A 223 28.95 -41.06 -19.22
N LYS A 224 30.05 -40.30 -19.30
CA LYS A 224 31.32 -40.78 -19.89
C LYS A 224 31.90 -41.97 -19.13
N GLN A 225 31.90 -41.94 -17.80
CA GLN A 225 32.36 -43.06 -16.98
C GLN A 225 31.47 -44.30 -17.16
N ILE A 226 30.15 -44.10 -17.15
CA ILE A 226 29.17 -45.16 -17.41
C ILE A 226 29.39 -45.77 -18.79
N LYS A 227 29.63 -44.94 -19.81
CA LYS A 227 29.89 -45.40 -21.17
C LYS A 227 31.19 -46.20 -21.26
N LEU A 228 32.27 -45.74 -20.62
CA LEU A 228 33.53 -46.49 -20.57
C LEU A 228 33.36 -47.84 -19.86
N ALA A 229 32.57 -47.89 -18.79
CA ALA A 229 32.24 -49.14 -18.10
C ALA A 229 31.39 -50.07 -19.00
N ALA A 230 30.43 -49.51 -19.74
CA ALA A 230 29.58 -50.25 -20.66
C ALA A 230 30.34 -50.75 -21.90
N ASP A 231 31.32 -49.99 -22.41
CA ASP A 231 32.12 -50.31 -23.61
C ASP A 231 33.33 -51.21 -23.29
N SER A 232 33.72 -51.35 -22.02
CA SER A 232 34.81 -52.23 -21.60
C SER A 232 34.54 -53.69 -22.03
N ASP A 233 35.29 -54.14 -23.03
CA ASP A 233 35.30 -55.52 -23.55
C ASP A 233 35.92 -56.55 -22.57
N VAL A 234 36.06 -56.20 -21.28
CA VAL A 234 36.40 -57.15 -20.19
C VAL A 234 35.18 -58.03 -19.85
N ILE A 235 34.49 -58.50 -20.90
CA ILE A 235 33.30 -59.36 -20.92
C ILE A 235 33.73 -60.82 -20.66
N GLY A 236 34.50 -61.00 -19.58
CA GLY A 236 34.60 -62.29 -18.90
C GLY A 236 33.66 -62.33 -17.70
N GLU A 237 33.47 -61.20 -17.01
CA GLU A 237 32.82 -61.15 -15.70
C GLU A 237 32.15 -59.79 -15.44
N VAL A 238 31.39 -59.25 -16.39
CA VAL A 238 30.48 -58.15 -16.03
C VAL A 238 29.38 -58.78 -15.18
N THR A 239 29.43 -58.56 -13.86
CA THR A 239 28.40 -59.10 -12.98
C THR A 239 27.12 -58.31 -13.19
N LEU A 240 25.97 -58.97 -13.08
CA LEU A 240 24.68 -58.27 -13.13
C LEU A 240 24.55 -57.19 -12.04
N GLU A 241 25.29 -57.29 -10.93
CA GLU A 241 25.37 -56.22 -9.91
C GLU A 241 26.04 -54.96 -10.47
N GLN A 242 27.08 -55.10 -11.30
CA GLN A 242 27.67 -53.97 -12.00
C GLN A 242 26.71 -53.35 -13.01
N VAL A 243 25.91 -54.18 -13.71
CA VAL A 243 24.89 -53.66 -14.63
C VAL A 243 23.77 -52.93 -13.88
N ASP A 244 23.28 -53.49 -12.76
CA ASP A 244 22.27 -52.85 -11.92
C ASP A 244 22.79 -51.54 -11.30
N SER A 245 24.07 -51.51 -10.89
CA SER A 245 24.74 -50.31 -10.41
C SER A 245 24.82 -49.24 -11.51
N VAL A 246 25.25 -49.61 -12.71
CA VAL A 246 25.33 -48.70 -13.86
C VAL A 246 23.93 -48.17 -14.21
N LYS A 247 22.90 -49.02 -14.16
CA LYS A 247 21.51 -48.63 -14.41
C LYS A 247 20.99 -47.65 -13.37
N ALA A 248 21.28 -47.87 -12.08
CA ALA A 248 20.88 -46.95 -11.02
C ALA A 248 21.53 -45.58 -11.15
N GLU A 249 22.82 -45.52 -11.53
CA GLU A 249 23.50 -44.24 -11.82
C GLU A 249 22.91 -43.55 -13.06
N LEU A 250 22.51 -44.33 -14.06
CA LEU A 250 21.89 -43.83 -15.28
C LEU A 250 20.49 -43.24 -15.02
N ASP A 251 19.67 -43.90 -14.20
CA ASP A 251 18.35 -43.40 -13.76
C ASP A 251 18.50 -42.09 -12.96
N LYS A 252 19.51 -42.01 -12.08
CA LYS A 252 19.83 -40.79 -11.32
C LYS A 252 20.29 -39.64 -12.22
N ALA A 253 21.12 -39.93 -13.23
CA ALA A 253 21.55 -38.96 -14.22
C ALA A 253 20.35 -38.43 -15.02
N LYS A 254 19.45 -39.33 -15.48
CA LYS A 254 18.25 -38.99 -16.21
C LYS A 254 17.31 -38.07 -15.42
N ALA A 255 17.01 -38.42 -14.17
CA ALA A 255 16.19 -37.59 -13.30
C ALA A 255 16.81 -36.19 -13.07
N SER A 256 18.13 -36.11 -12.95
CA SER A 256 18.83 -34.82 -12.79
C SER A 256 18.73 -33.96 -14.05
N VAL A 257 18.87 -34.57 -15.24
CA VAL A 257 18.71 -33.89 -16.53
C VAL A 257 17.29 -33.35 -16.71
N GLU A 258 16.26 -34.15 -16.41
CA GLU A 258 14.86 -33.73 -16.50
C GLU A 258 14.54 -32.57 -15.54
N ALA A 259 15.10 -32.59 -14.32
CA ALA A 259 14.95 -31.50 -13.36
C ALA A 259 15.58 -30.19 -13.85
N ILE A 260 16.75 -30.26 -14.51
CA ILE A 260 17.42 -29.08 -15.08
C ILE A 260 16.59 -28.49 -16.22
N ILE A 261 16.01 -29.32 -17.11
CA ILE A 261 15.15 -28.85 -18.20
C ILE A 261 13.93 -28.11 -17.65
N ASN A 262 13.19 -28.71 -16.72
CA ASN A 262 11.98 -28.11 -16.16
C ASN A 262 12.24 -26.76 -15.46
N LYS A 263 13.35 -26.65 -14.72
CA LYS A 263 13.75 -25.38 -14.08
C LYS A 263 14.18 -24.34 -15.11
N SER A 264 14.93 -24.76 -16.11
CA SER A 264 15.39 -23.89 -17.20
C SER A 264 14.22 -23.30 -18.00
N ASP A 265 13.19 -24.11 -18.30
CA ASP A 265 11.98 -23.63 -18.97
C ASP A 265 11.24 -22.57 -18.16
N ALA A 266 11.20 -22.71 -16.83
CA ALA A 266 10.61 -21.70 -15.94
C ALA A 266 11.41 -20.38 -15.95
N ILE A 267 12.73 -20.44 -15.99
CA ILE A 267 13.59 -19.24 -16.10
C ILE A 267 13.35 -18.53 -17.44
N VAL A 268 13.26 -19.28 -18.55
CA VAL A 268 13.01 -18.72 -19.88
C VAL A 268 11.63 -18.05 -19.96
N ALA A 269 10.60 -18.65 -19.36
CA ALA A 269 9.25 -18.12 -19.37
C ALA A 269 9.15 -16.77 -18.64
N ASN A 270 9.99 -16.56 -17.61
CA ASN A 270 9.92 -15.40 -16.73
C ASN A 270 10.95 -14.30 -17.07
N SER A 271 12.01 -14.62 -17.82
CA SER A 271 13.04 -13.63 -18.16
C SER A 271 12.66 -12.84 -19.41
N ALA A 272 12.80 -11.51 -19.35
CA ALA A 272 12.72 -10.64 -20.53
C ALA A 272 14.09 -10.44 -21.22
N ASP A 273 15.18 -10.90 -20.60
CA ASP A 273 16.55 -10.69 -21.07
C ASP A 273 16.95 -11.77 -22.09
N GLU A 274 17.28 -11.35 -23.31
CA GLU A 274 17.62 -12.25 -24.42
C GLU A 274 18.96 -12.98 -24.23
N GLU A 275 19.90 -12.43 -23.45
CA GLU A 275 21.16 -13.10 -23.11
C GLU A 275 20.91 -14.28 -22.18
N ILE A 276 20.07 -14.08 -21.15
CA ILE A 276 19.62 -15.14 -20.23
C ILE A 276 18.89 -16.22 -21.02
N LYS A 277 17.93 -15.86 -21.87
CA LYS A 277 17.21 -16.84 -22.71
C LYS A 277 18.16 -17.64 -23.60
N GLY A 278 19.14 -16.97 -24.21
CA GLY A 278 20.16 -17.62 -25.05
C GLY A 278 20.99 -18.67 -24.30
N ARG A 279 21.49 -18.32 -23.10
CA ARG A 279 22.26 -19.26 -22.27
C ARG A 279 21.40 -20.45 -21.81
N VAL A 280 20.19 -20.17 -21.33
CA VAL A 280 19.30 -21.22 -20.83
C VAL A 280 18.86 -22.17 -21.96
N ALA A 281 18.55 -21.65 -23.15
CA ALA A 281 18.27 -22.46 -24.33
C ALA A 281 19.44 -23.39 -24.71
N GLY A 282 20.69 -22.89 -24.62
CA GLY A 282 21.89 -23.70 -24.83
C GLY A 282 22.02 -24.84 -23.81
N ASN A 283 21.67 -24.59 -22.55
CA ASN A 283 21.69 -25.62 -21.50
C ASN A 283 20.61 -26.68 -21.69
N ILE A 284 19.39 -26.27 -22.06
CA ILE A 284 18.30 -27.20 -22.42
C ILE A 284 18.74 -28.11 -23.58
N GLN A 285 19.35 -27.54 -24.63
CA GLN A 285 19.81 -28.32 -25.77
C GLN A 285 20.88 -29.36 -25.37
N LYS A 286 21.85 -28.97 -24.53
CA LYS A 286 22.86 -29.90 -23.99
C LYS A 286 22.21 -31.00 -23.14
N ALA A 287 21.28 -30.64 -22.27
CA ALA A 287 20.54 -31.58 -21.43
C ALA A 287 19.78 -32.63 -22.27
N GLN A 288 19.11 -32.21 -23.34
CA GLN A 288 18.43 -33.11 -24.29
C GLN A 288 19.41 -34.06 -25.04
N GLN A 289 20.60 -33.57 -25.39
CA GLN A 289 21.65 -34.42 -25.97
C GLN A 289 22.12 -35.49 -24.98
N LEU A 290 22.32 -35.14 -23.71
CA LEU A 290 22.69 -36.10 -22.67
C LEU A 290 21.59 -37.15 -22.46
N LEU A 291 20.32 -36.75 -22.48
CA LEU A 291 19.19 -37.70 -22.38
C LEU A 291 19.19 -38.71 -23.54
N THR A 292 19.53 -38.26 -24.75
CA THR A 292 19.66 -39.12 -25.93
C THR A 292 20.81 -40.11 -25.77
N GLN A 293 21.97 -39.67 -25.25
CA GLN A 293 23.11 -40.54 -24.96
C GLN A 293 22.76 -41.60 -23.91
N ILE A 294 22.04 -41.21 -22.85
CA ILE A 294 21.55 -42.13 -21.82
C ILE A 294 20.71 -43.26 -22.46
N GLN A 295 19.74 -42.92 -23.31
CA GLN A 295 18.89 -43.91 -23.98
C GLN A 295 19.68 -44.87 -24.89
N GLN A 296 20.74 -44.38 -25.54
CA GLN A 296 21.63 -45.23 -26.34
C GLN A 296 22.38 -46.24 -25.45
N ILE A 297 22.88 -45.80 -24.29
CA ILE A 297 23.54 -46.68 -23.32
C ILE A 297 22.57 -47.73 -22.76
N GLU A 298 21.33 -47.35 -22.43
CA GLU A 298 20.27 -48.29 -22.01
C GLU A 298 20.05 -49.38 -23.05
N THR A 299 19.98 -48.99 -24.33
CA THR A 299 19.77 -49.92 -25.44
C THR A 299 20.97 -50.86 -25.61
N GLN A 300 22.20 -50.34 -25.51
CA GLN A 300 23.42 -51.14 -25.57
C GLN A 300 23.50 -52.15 -24.42
N LEU A 301 23.26 -51.72 -23.17
CA LEU A 301 23.23 -52.60 -22.00
C LEU A 301 22.16 -53.68 -22.14
N ALA A 302 20.96 -53.33 -22.59
CA ALA A 302 19.89 -54.30 -22.83
C ALA A 302 20.28 -55.34 -23.89
N SER A 303 20.99 -54.93 -24.95
CA SER A 303 21.47 -55.84 -25.99
C SER A 303 22.57 -56.80 -25.50
N LYS A 304 23.46 -56.31 -24.61
CA LYS A 304 24.50 -57.13 -23.97
C LYS A 304 23.90 -58.13 -22.98
N LEU A 305 22.93 -57.70 -22.16
CA LEU A 305 22.17 -58.60 -21.28
C LEU A 305 21.41 -59.67 -22.07
N ALA A 306 20.86 -59.31 -23.23
CA ALA A 306 20.18 -60.26 -24.11
C ALA A 306 21.13 -61.29 -24.72
N HIS A 307 22.45 -61.11 -24.64
CA HIS A 307 23.46 -62.10 -25.04
C HIS A 307 24.04 -62.90 -23.86
N GLU A 308 23.73 -62.56 -22.61
CA GLU A 308 24.13 -63.37 -21.45
C GLU A 308 23.42 -64.73 -21.49
N ARG A 309 24.21 -65.79 -21.23
CA ARG A 309 23.75 -67.17 -21.38
C ARG A 309 22.60 -67.47 -20.41
N PRO A 310 21.54 -68.17 -20.86
CA PRO A 310 20.41 -68.57 -20.00
C PRO A 310 20.85 -69.34 -18.74
N GLU A 311 22.02 -69.99 -18.78
CA GLU A 311 22.68 -70.65 -17.65
C GLU A 311 22.84 -69.74 -16.41
N LEU A 312 23.27 -68.49 -16.58
CA LEU A 312 23.47 -67.55 -15.47
C LEU A 312 22.15 -67.05 -14.89
N LEU A 313 21.14 -66.85 -15.74
CA LEU A 313 19.79 -66.49 -15.31
C LEU A 313 19.14 -67.62 -14.49
N ILE A 314 19.38 -68.88 -14.88
CA ILE A 314 18.91 -70.06 -14.14
C ILE A 314 19.58 -70.14 -12.77
N GLU A 315 20.89 -69.91 -12.68
CA GLU A 315 21.61 -69.94 -11.41
C GLU A 315 21.11 -68.85 -10.44
N LYS A 316 20.82 -67.65 -10.96
CA LYS A 316 20.19 -66.57 -10.17
C LYS A 316 18.80 -66.93 -9.65
N VAL A 317 17.95 -67.49 -10.49
CA VAL A 317 16.61 -67.95 -10.06
C VAL A 317 16.74 -68.99 -8.97
N LYS A 318 17.72 -69.89 -9.07
CA LYS A 318 18.00 -70.92 -8.05
C LYS A 318 18.45 -70.29 -6.73
N GLY A 319 19.42 -69.37 -6.75
CA GLY A 319 19.88 -68.68 -5.55
C GLY A 319 18.77 -67.88 -4.86
N LYS A 320 17.93 -67.18 -5.63
CA LYS A 320 16.79 -66.42 -5.10
C LYS A 320 15.70 -67.32 -4.53
N LYS A 321 15.43 -68.45 -5.18
CA LYS A 321 14.52 -69.48 -4.66
C LYS A 321 15.02 -70.02 -3.31
N ASP A 322 16.29 -70.38 -3.20
CA ASP A 322 16.85 -70.95 -1.97
C ASP A 322 16.83 -69.93 -0.82
N PHE A 323 17.08 -68.65 -1.13
CA PHE A 323 16.90 -67.55 -0.19
C PHE A 323 15.42 -67.39 0.25
N MET A 324 14.47 -67.41 -0.68
CA MET A 324 13.04 -67.35 -0.36
C MET A 324 12.58 -68.54 0.49
N ASP A 325 13.07 -69.74 0.20
CA ASP A 325 12.77 -70.95 0.98
C ASP A 325 13.29 -70.82 2.43
N SER A 326 14.46 -70.19 2.62
CA SER A 326 15.01 -69.86 3.94
C SER A 326 14.17 -68.83 4.70
N GLN A 327 13.80 -67.72 4.05
CA GLN A 327 12.92 -66.70 4.64
C GLN A 327 11.54 -67.27 4.99
N TYR A 328 11.03 -68.16 4.15
CA TYR A 328 9.79 -68.88 4.39
C TYR A 328 9.87 -69.81 5.60
N ALA A 329 10.99 -70.54 5.78
CA ALA A 329 11.20 -71.38 6.95
C ALA A 329 11.18 -70.57 8.25
N ILE A 330 11.81 -69.37 8.25
CA ILE A 330 11.80 -68.44 9.38
C ILE A 330 10.38 -67.98 9.71
N LEU A 331 9.60 -67.54 8.70
CA LEU A 331 8.21 -67.12 8.87
C LEU A 331 7.31 -68.24 9.40
N LYS A 332 7.50 -69.46 8.88
CA LYS A 332 6.72 -70.62 9.29
C LYS A 332 7.03 -71.02 10.74
N GLU A 333 8.31 -71.07 11.11
CA GLU A 333 8.72 -71.37 12.48
C GLU A 333 8.21 -70.32 13.47
N ALA A 334 8.21 -69.05 13.08
CA ALA A 334 7.67 -67.95 13.86
C ALA A 334 6.16 -68.07 14.11
N LEU A 335 5.40 -68.41 13.06
CA LEU A 335 3.96 -68.64 13.14
C LEU A 335 3.62 -69.84 14.03
N ASP A 336 4.34 -70.96 13.86
CA ASP A 336 4.07 -72.21 14.56
C ASP A 336 4.39 -72.10 16.07
N LYS A 337 5.39 -71.29 16.46
CA LYS A 337 5.82 -71.16 17.86
C LYS A 337 4.95 -70.22 18.71
N LYS A 338 3.97 -69.49 18.14
CA LYS A 338 3.12 -68.48 18.85
C LYS A 338 3.90 -67.53 19.78
N LYS A 339 5.22 -67.36 19.57
CA LYS A 339 6.07 -66.53 20.42
C LYS A 339 6.69 -65.41 19.59
N GLY A 340 6.11 -64.22 19.74
CA GLY A 340 6.83 -62.94 19.70
C GLY A 340 7.68 -62.63 18.48
N LEU A 341 7.27 -62.98 17.26
CA LEU A 341 7.90 -62.36 16.10
C LEU A 341 7.47 -60.89 16.07
N ASN A 342 8.44 -59.98 16.21
CA ASN A 342 8.21 -58.55 16.09
C ASN A 342 7.57 -58.28 14.71
N LEU A 343 6.48 -57.51 14.70
CA LEU A 343 5.74 -57.12 13.50
C LEU A 343 6.66 -56.49 12.44
N ASP A 344 7.66 -55.72 12.87
CA ASP A 344 8.63 -55.09 11.97
C ASP A 344 9.52 -56.13 11.29
N THR A 345 9.89 -57.20 12.01
CA THR A 345 10.59 -58.34 11.42
C THR A 345 9.72 -59.06 10.41
N ALA A 346 8.44 -59.30 10.71
CA ALA A 346 7.52 -59.93 9.77
C ALA A 346 7.31 -59.07 8.50
N LYS A 347 7.14 -57.76 8.66
CA LYS A 347 7.03 -56.77 7.56
C LYS A 347 8.29 -56.76 6.70
N ASN A 348 9.47 -56.73 7.31
CA ASN A 348 10.74 -56.76 6.59
C ASN A 348 10.93 -58.05 5.78
N VAL A 349 10.61 -59.21 6.37
CA VAL A 349 10.68 -60.49 5.66
C VAL A 349 9.69 -60.55 4.50
N LEU A 350 8.49 -59.95 4.65
CA LEU A 350 7.51 -59.81 3.58
C LEU A 350 8.03 -58.97 2.40
N VAL A 351 8.59 -57.79 2.69
CA VAL A 351 9.18 -56.90 1.67
C VAL A 351 10.30 -57.63 0.92
N ILE A 352 11.14 -58.36 1.64
CA ILE A 352 12.23 -59.17 1.08
C ILE A 352 11.68 -60.27 0.15
N ILE A 353 10.61 -60.96 0.55
CA ILE A 353 9.94 -62.00 -0.26
C ILE A 353 9.27 -61.42 -1.51
N GLU A 354 8.61 -60.26 -1.39
CA GLU A 354 7.96 -59.58 -2.52
C GLU A 354 8.98 -59.10 -3.55
N LYS A 355 10.09 -58.50 -3.09
CA LYS A 355 11.19 -58.09 -3.98
C LYS A 355 11.81 -59.29 -4.70
N ALA A 356 12.09 -60.39 -3.98
CA ALA A 356 12.61 -61.61 -4.59
C ALA A 356 11.64 -62.21 -5.62
N LYS A 357 10.33 -62.11 -5.38
CA LYS A 357 9.29 -62.54 -6.33
C LYS A 357 9.30 -61.69 -7.60
N GLU A 358 9.35 -60.36 -7.49
CA GLU A 358 9.40 -59.46 -8.66
C GLU A 358 10.64 -59.70 -9.51
N GLU A 359 11.79 -59.93 -8.89
CA GLU A 359 13.03 -60.29 -9.57
C GLU A 359 12.88 -61.63 -10.31
N ILE A 360 12.28 -62.65 -9.69
CA ILE A 360 12.00 -63.94 -10.33
C ILE A 360 11.01 -63.79 -11.50
N GLU A 361 9.96 -62.98 -11.35
CA GLU A 361 8.97 -62.73 -12.42
C GLU A 361 9.61 -61.97 -13.60
N THR A 362 10.52 -61.05 -13.33
CA THR A 362 11.30 -60.33 -14.35
C THR A 362 12.23 -61.28 -15.11
N ILE A 363 13.00 -62.10 -14.39
CA ILE A 363 13.88 -63.11 -14.98
C ILE A 363 13.06 -64.12 -15.77
N ALA A 364 11.89 -64.54 -15.27
CA ALA A 364 10.97 -65.42 -15.98
C ALA A 364 10.42 -64.77 -17.26
N GLY A 365 10.15 -63.46 -17.26
CA GLY A 365 9.77 -62.72 -18.47
C GLY A 365 10.87 -62.72 -19.52
N HIS A 366 12.13 -62.61 -19.12
CA HIS A 366 13.29 -62.72 -20.01
C HIS A 366 13.48 -64.15 -20.52
N LEU A 367 13.38 -65.14 -19.63
CA LEU A 367 13.49 -66.56 -19.97
C LEU A 367 12.34 -67.03 -20.86
N ASN A 368 11.11 -66.54 -20.69
CA ASN A 368 9.98 -66.87 -21.57
C ASN A 368 10.16 -66.36 -23.00
N LYS A 369 10.86 -65.24 -23.19
CA LYS A 369 11.26 -64.77 -24.53
C LYS A 369 12.33 -65.66 -25.16
N TRP A 370 13.11 -66.37 -24.35
CA TRP A 370 14.15 -67.32 -24.74
C TRP A 370 13.66 -68.77 -24.87
N ALA A 371 12.63 -69.16 -24.13
CA ALA A 371 12.19 -70.56 -23.91
C ALA A 371 11.60 -71.26 -25.15
N GLY A 372 11.77 -70.70 -26.34
CA GLY A 372 11.44 -71.39 -27.59
C GLY A 372 12.19 -72.71 -27.79
N GLU A 373 13.32 -72.93 -27.10
CA GLU A 373 14.23 -74.04 -27.44
C GLU A 373 14.50 -75.06 -26.30
N ASP A 374 14.42 -74.70 -25.00
CA ASP A 374 14.70 -75.64 -23.89
C ASP A 374 13.50 -75.83 -22.93
N LYS A 375 12.85 -77.00 -23.06
CA LYS A 375 11.67 -77.38 -22.27
C LYS A 375 11.99 -77.65 -20.79
N GLU A 376 13.22 -78.00 -20.44
CA GLU A 376 13.59 -78.32 -19.07
C GLU A 376 13.82 -77.05 -18.25
N VAL A 377 14.45 -76.04 -18.87
CA VAL A 377 14.59 -74.69 -18.30
C VAL A 377 13.23 -74.06 -18.04
N ALA A 378 12.30 -74.16 -19.01
CA ALA A 378 10.94 -73.65 -18.85
C ALA A 378 10.21 -74.28 -17.63
N LYS A 379 10.36 -75.59 -17.42
CA LYS A 379 9.79 -76.27 -16.25
C LYS A 379 10.40 -75.82 -14.92
N GLN A 380 11.72 -75.61 -14.87
CA GLN A 380 12.39 -75.15 -13.65
C GLN A 380 11.94 -73.74 -13.27
N VAL A 381 11.80 -72.84 -14.26
CA VAL A 381 11.27 -71.48 -14.08
C VAL A 381 9.81 -71.52 -13.60
N GLU A 382 8.96 -72.33 -14.24
CA GLU A 382 7.55 -72.48 -13.86
C GLU A 382 7.41 -73.00 -12.42
N GLN A 383 8.23 -73.97 -12.01
CA GLN A 383 8.24 -74.49 -10.65
C GLN A 383 8.74 -73.44 -9.63
N ALA A 384 9.76 -72.64 -9.96
CA ALA A 384 10.24 -71.56 -9.10
C ALA A 384 9.15 -70.48 -8.89
N ILE A 385 8.43 -70.08 -9.94
CA ILE A 385 7.29 -69.16 -9.85
C ILE A 385 6.18 -69.73 -8.96
N LYS A 386 5.88 -71.02 -9.09
CA LYS A 386 4.85 -71.70 -8.27
C LYS A 386 5.21 -71.72 -6.78
N ASN A 387 6.49 -71.94 -6.47
CA ASN A 387 6.99 -71.87 -5.10
C ASN A 387 6.93 -70.43 -4.56
N ALA A 388 7.36 -69.43 -5.34
CA ALA A 388 7.31 -68.02 -4.96
C ALA A 388 5.87 -67.54 -4.68
N LYS A 389 4.90 -67.94 -5.51
CA LYS A 389 3.47 -67.67 -5.28
C LYS A 389 2.97 -68.33 -3.99
N SER A 390 3.43 -69.53 -3.68
CA SER A 390 3.04 -70.24 -2.46
C SER A 390 3.60 -69.55 -1.21
N ALA A 391 4.86 -69.11 -1.24
CA ALA A 391 5.49 -68.33 -0.17
C ALA A 391 4.79 -66.98 0.04
N SER A 392 4.52 -66.23 -1.04
CA SER A 392 3.76 -64.97 -0.98
C SER A 392 2.35 -65.15 -0.39
N ASN A 393 1.63 -66.21 -0.78
CA ASN A 393 0.31 -66.52 -0.24
C ASN A 393 0.33 -66.87 1.26
N LEU A 394 1.40 -67.52 1.75
CA LEU A 394 1.56 -67.77 3.18
C LEU A 394 1.96 -66.50 3.92
N ALA A 395 2.90 -65.72 3.38
CA ALA A 395 3.31 -64.44 3.95
C ALA A 395 2.11 -63.47 4.07
N ASN A 396 1.22 -63.45 3.07
CA ASN A 396 -0.06 -62.73 3.14
C ASN A 396 -1.02 -63.28 4.20
N ARG A 397 -1.05 -64.60 4.42
CA ARG A 397 -1.82 -65.20 5.52
C ARG A 397 -1.23 -64.84 6.89
N ALA A 398 0.10 -64.85 7.01
CA ALA A 398 0.82 -64.41 8.20
C ALA A 398 0.49 -62.94 8.49
N ARG A 399 0.65 -62.08 7.49
CA ARG A 399 0.30 -60.66 7.52
C ARG A 399 -1.13 -60.45 8.01
N LYS A 400 -2.12 -61.12 7.43
CA LYS A 400 -3.53 -61.03 7.88
C LYS A 400 -3.74 -61.52 9.31
N GLY A 401 -3.02 -62.55 9.73
CA GLY A 401 -3.05 -63.04 11.11
C GLY A 401 -2.49 -62.03 12.11
N TYR A 402 -1.38 -61.38 11.76
CA TYR A 402 -0.73 -60.34 12.58
C TYR A 402 -1.47 -59.00 12.55
N GLU A 403 -2.01 -58.59 11.40
CA GLU A 403 -2.86 -57.39 11.27
C GLU A 403 -4.08 -57.48 12.20
N LYS A 404 -4.61 -58.68 12.45
CA LYS A 404 -5.69 -58.88 13.42
C LYS A 404 -5.22 -58.63 14.86
N VAL A 405 -4.06 -59.17 15.26
CA VAL A 405 -3.53 -59.03 16.62
C VAL A 405 -3.11 -57.59 16.92
N ASP A 406 -2.41 -56.92 15.99
CA ASP A 406 -2.03 -55.51 16.17
C ASP A 406 -3.23 -54.55 16.08
N LYS A 407 -4.30 -54.91 15.35
CA LYS A 407 -5.57 -54.17 15.42
C LYS A 407 -6.18 -54.26 16.82
N GLU A 408 -6.17 -55.43 17.45
CA GLU A 408 -6.67 -55.62 18.82
C GLU A 408 -5.82 -54.84 19.85
N ASP A 409 -4.48 -54.86 19.74
CA ASP A 409 -3.59 -54.07 20.60
C ASP A 409 -3.71 -52.55 20.36
N ALA A 410 -3.88 -52.12 19.11
CA ALA A 410 -4.11 -50.71 18.76
C ALA A 410 -5.43 -50.20 19.35
N ILE A 411 -6.49 -51.02 19.28
CA ILE A 411 -7.79 -50.74 19.90
C ILE A 411 -7.61 -50.57 21.41
N ALA A 412 -6.95 -51.52 22.07
CA ALA A 412 -6.74 -51.46 23.51
C ALA A 412 -5.94 -50.22 23.94
N LYS A 413 -4.90 -49.84 23.18
CA LYS A 413 -4.13 -48.63 23.46
C LYS A 413 -4.96 -47.36 23.25
N PHE A 414 -5.70 -47.27 22.15
CA PHE A 414 -6.61 -46.15 21.87
C PHE A 414 -7.68 -45.99 22.96
N GLU A 415 -8.28 -47.09 23.41
CA GLU A 415 -9.26 -47.07 24.49
C GLU A 415 -8.65 -46.63 25.82
N ASN A 416 -7.42 -47.03 26.13
CA ASN A 416 -6.71 -46.57 27.32
C ASN A 416 -6.40 -45.06 27.27
N ASP A 417 -5.91 -44.56 26.13
CA ASP A 417 -5.56 -43.14 25.96
C ASP A 417 -6.82 -42.25 26.02
N ILE A 418 -7.94 -42.70 25.44
CA ILE A 418 -9.25 -42.03 25.56
C ILE A 418 -9.75 -42.00 27.01
N ASN A 419 -9.65 -43.12 27.72
CA ASN A 419 -10.09 -43.18 29.11
C ASN A 419 -9.22 -42.26 29.99
N ALA A 420 -7.92 -42.18 29.74
CA ALA A 420 -7.02 -41.25 30.43
C ALA A 420 -7.39 -39.79 30.15
N ALA A 421 -7.60 -39.42 28.89
CA ALA A 421 -8.02 -38.06 28.51
C ALA A 421 -9.37 -37.68 29.15
N THR A 422 -10.32 -38.60 29.16
CA THR A 422 -11.66 -38.40 29.77
C THR A 422 -11.56 -38.17 31.28
N ASN A 423 -10.75 -38.97 31.98
CA ASN A 423 -10.57 -38.84 33.42
C ASN A 423 -9.94 -37.49 33.79
N GLU A 424 -8.98 -37.03 32.99
CA GLU A 424 -8.29 -35.77 33.27
C GLU A 424 -9.16 -34.54 32.93
N ALA A 425 -9.97 -34.61 31.87
CA ALA A 425 -10.99 -33.59 31.57
C ALA A 425 -12.04 -33.48 32.71
N ASN A 426 -12.48 -34.62 33.26
CA ASN A 426 -13.39 -34.64 34.41
C ASN A 426 -12.74 -34.07 35.68
N ARG A 427 -11.44 -34.32 35.90
CA ARG A 427 -10.67 -33.74 37.00
C ARG A 427 -10.56 -32.22 36.85
N ALA A 428 -10.22 -31.73 35.66
CA ALA A 428 -10.16 -30.30 35.37
C ALA A 428 -11.52 -29.62 35.62
N THR A 429 -12.61 -30.23 35.16
CA THR A 429 -13.98 -29.75 35.43
C THR A 429 -14.27 -29.65 36.92
N THR A 430 -13.88 -30.67 37.69
CA THR A 430 -14.09 -30.69 39.15
C THR A 430 -13.31 -29.58 39.85
N LEU A 431 -12.06 -29.34 39.45
CA LEU A 431 -11.19 -28.29 39.99
C LEU A 431 -11.69 -26.87 39.64
N LEU A 432 -12.21 -26.68 38.43
CA LEU A 432 -12.82 -25.41 38.03
C LEU A 432 -14.11 -25.12 38.82
N ASN A 433 -14.87 -26.16 39.16
CA ASN A 433 -16.10 -26.02 39.94
C ASN A 433 -15.85 -25.79 41.44
N SER A 434 -14.64 -26.05 41.98
CA SER A 434 -14.36 -25.93 43.42
C SER A 434 -13.96 -24.53 43.89
N ILE A 435 -13.89 -23.52 43.01
CA ILE A 435 -13.71 -22.07 43.30
C ILE A 435 -12.88 -21.78 44.57
N GLU A 436 -11.65 -22.26 44.61
CA GLU A 436 -10.63 -21.76 45.53
C GLU A 436 -9.45 -21.28 44.67
N GLU A 437 -8.94 -20.07 44.93
CA GLU A 437 -7.91 -19.37 44.12
C GLU A 437 -6.62 -20.19 43.90
N GLY A 438 -6.40 -21.28 44.66
CA GLY A 438 -5.28 -22.21 44.45
C GLY A 438 -5.47 -23.25 43.35
N ASN A 439 -6.69 -23.49 42.86
CA ASN A 439 -7.00 -24.63 42.00
C ASN A 439 -6.84 -24.36 40.49
N LEU A 440 -6.67 -23.10 40.08
CA LEU A 440 -6.59 -22.72 38.66
C LEU A 440 -5.34 -23.31 37.99
N ALA A 441 -4.19 -23.24 38.67
CA ALA A 441 -2.93 -23.80 38.16
C ALA A 441 -2.98 -25.33 38.02
N GLU A 442 -3.74 -26.01 38.88
CA GLU A 442 -3.91 -27.47 38.83
C GLU A 442 -4.94 -27.87 37.77
N ALA A 443 -6.01 -27.09 37.59
CA ALA A 443 -6.95 -27.24 36.49
C ALA A 443 -6.25 -27.09 35.13
N LEU A 444 -5.36 -26.10 34.98
CA LEU A 444 -4.56 -25.89 33.76
C LEU A 444 -3.64 -27.08 33.45
N LYS A 445 -3.01 -27.68 34.47
CA LYS A 445 -2.20 -28.90 34.27
C LYS A 445 -3.05 -30.10 33.84
N ALA A 446 -4.24 -30.24 34.41
CA ALA A 446 -5.18 -31.28 34.02
C ALA A 446 -5.67 -31.08 32.57
N ILE A 447 -5.97 -29.84 32.16
CA ILE A 447 -6.31 -29.50 30.77
C ILE A 447 -5.19 -29.91 29.82
N ALA A 448 -3.96 -29.47 30.07
CA ALA A 448 -2.81 -29.77 29.22
C ALA A 448 -2.57 -31.29 29.07
N SER A 449 -2.74 -32.05 30.17
CA SER A 449 -2.63 -33.51 30.17
C SER A 449 -3.78 -34.18 29.40
N ALA A 450 -5.02 -33.66 29.50
CA ALA A 450 -6.15 -34.16 28.71
C ALA A 450 -5.93 -33.95 27.20
N GLU A 451 -5.45 -32.77 26.80
CA GLU A 451 -5.12 -32.43 25.41
C GLU A 451 -3.98 -33.30 24.86
N GLU A 452 -2.93 -33.55 25.64
CA GLU A 452 -1.82 -34.40 25.23
C GLU A 452 -2.30 -35.85 24.98
N ASN A 453 -3.13 -36.39 25.86
CA ASN A 453 -3.70 -37.72 25.69
C ASN A 453 -4.68 -37.78 24.51
N GLU A 454 -5.48 -36.74 24.26
CA GLU A 454 -6.33 -36.65 23.06
C GLU A 454 -5.48 -36.60 21.78
N LYS A 455 -4.39 -35.82 21.76
CA LYS A 455 -3.43 -35.76 20.64
C LYS A 455 -2.78 -37.13 20.40
N LEU A 456 -2.37 -37.83 21.45
CA LEU A 456 -1.83 -39.18 21.33
C LEU A 456 -2.87 -40.17 20.79
N ALA A 457 -4.12 -40.11 21.26
CA ALA A 457 -5.22 -40.92 20.74
C ALA A 457 -5.51 -40.62 19.25
N LYS A 458 -5.51 -39.34 18.86
CA LYS A 458 -5.64 -38.89 17.45
C LYS A 458 -4.46 -39.33 16.59
N LEU A 459 -3.23 -39.29 17.11
CA LEU A 459 -2.03 -39.75 16.41
C LEU A 459 -2.04 -41.27 16.22
N VAL A 460 -2.43 -42.02 17.25
CA VAL A 460 -2.63 -43.48 17.18
C VAL A 460 -3.71 -43.79 16.14
N LEU A 461 -4.81 -43.04 16.15
CA LEU A 461 -5.88 -43.12 15.15
C LEU A 461 -5.33 -42.88 13.73
N ASP A 462 -4.68 -41.74 13.47
CA ASP A 462 -4.23 -41.36 12.12
C ASP A 462 -3.10 -42.26 11.60
N THR A 463 -2.10 -42.55 12.44
CA THR A 463 -0.93 -43.37 12.06
C THR A 463 -1.32 -44.83 11.86
N ARG A 464 -2.19 -45.39 12.71
CA ARG A 464 -2.59 -46.80 12.63
C ARG A 464 -3.78 -47.03 11.70
N LEU A 465 -4.72 -46.10 11.54
CA LEU A 465 -5.79 -46.26 10.53
C LEU A 465 -5.33 -46.00 9.09
N LYS A 466 -4.29 -45.19 8.85
CA LYS A 466 -3.70 -45.10 7.50
C LYS A 466 -2.94 -46.37 7.13
N SER A 467 -2.37 -47.09 8.10
CA SER A 467 -1.54 -48.28 7.86
C SER A 467 -2.29 -49.61 7.90
N TYR A 468 -3.39 -49.70 8.65
CA TYR A 468 -4.28 -50.86 8.63
C TYR A 468 -5.49 -50.56 7.76
N LEU A 469 -5.90 -51.49 6.90
CA LEU A 469 -7.12 -51.42 6.08
C LEU A 469 -8.37 -51.49 6.98
N VAL A 470 -8.54 -50.49 7.83
CA VAL A 470 -9.64 -50.41 8.78
C VAL A 470 -10.87 -49.96 7.99
N THR A 471 -11.97 -50.69 8.12
CA THR A 471 -13.17 -50.42 7.34
C THR A 471 -13.74 -49.04 7.71
N GLU A 472 -14.44 -48.38 6.79
CA GLU A 472 -15.16 -47.12 7.08
C GLU A 472 -16.14 -47.23 8.26
N LYS A 473 -16.51 -48.45 8.65
CA LYS A 473 -17.29 -48.70 9.86
C LYS A 473 -16.45 -48.50 11.11
N ASP A 474 -15.28 -49.14 11.18
CA ASP A 474 -14.39 -49.03 12.33
C ASP A 474 -13.92 -47.56 12.53
N LYS A 475 -13.63 -46.84 11.44
CA LYS A 475 -13.35 -45.38 11.47
C LYS A 475 -14.44 -44.60 12.19
N ARG A 476 -15.70 -44.84 11.78
CA ARG A 476 -16.87 -44.22 12.42
C ARG A 476 -17.01 -44.63 13.88
N ASP A 477 -16.82 -45.91 14.20
CA ASP A 477 -16.92 -46.39 15.58
C ASP A 477 -15.86 -45.72 16.50
N PHE A 478 -14.65 -45.48 16.01
CA PHE A 478 -13.63 -44.72 16.76
C PHE A 478 -13.94 -43.23 16.86
N GLN A 479 -14.42 -42.59 15.78
CA GLN A 479 -14.84 -41.18 15.81
C GLN A 479 -15.98 -40.95 16.80
N ILE A 480 -16.95 -41.88 16.86
CA ILE A 480 -18.05 -41.86 17.82
C ILE A 480 -17.52 -41.93 19.26
N LYS A 481 -16.46 -42.70 19.52
CA LYS A 481 -15.83 -42.78 20.85
C LYS A 481 -14.96 -41.58 21.20
N LEU A 482 -14.38 -40.90 20.21
CA LEU A 482 -13.52 -39.73 20.40
C LEU A 482 -14.32 -38.44 20.62
N ALA A 483 -15.50 -38.31 19.99
CA ALA A 483 -16.33 -37.11 20.08
C ALA A 483 -16.64 -36.66 21.53
N PRO A 484 -17.04 -37.55 22.46
CA PRO A 484 -17.31 -37.15 23.86
C PRO A 484 -16.08 -36.57 24.58
N VAL A 485 -14.87 -37.01 24.24
CA VAL A 485 -13.63 -36.50 24.84
C VAL A 485 -13.33 -35.09 24.34
N SER A 486 -13.48 -34.88 23.03
CA SER A 486 -13.30 -33.57 22.42
C SER A 486 -14.33 -32.56 22.94
N ASP A 487 -15.59 -32.99 23.07
CA ASP A 487 -16.66 -32.17 23.66
C ASP A 487 -16.37 -31.83 25.12
N ALA A 488 -15.86 -32.78 25.91
CA ALA A 488 -15.48 -32.55 27.31
C ALA A 488 -14.30 -31.56 27.44
N ILE A 489 -13.27 -31.67 26.59
CA ILE A 489 -12.14 -30.73 26.57
C ILE A 489 -12.62 -29.32 26.17
N ALA A 490 -13.49 -29.21 25.15
CA ALA A 490 -14.08 -27.94 24.73
C ALA A 490 -14.92 -27.30 25.85
N ALA A 491 -15.71 -28.10 26.57
CA ALA A 491 -16.47 -27.63 27.73
C ALA A 491 -15.56 -27.10 28.84
N VAL A 492 -14.43 -27.78 29.11
CA VAL A 492 -13.44 -27.34 30.09
C VAL A 492 -12.76 -26.04 29.66
N HIS A 493 -12.41 -25.87 28.38
CA HIS A 493 -11.88 -24.61 27.85
C HIS A 493 -12.87 -23.45 27.99
N ASN A 494 -14.14 -23.68 27.70
CA ASN A 494 -15.18 -22.67 27.87
C ASN A 494 -15.35 -22.28 29.35
N ALA A 495 -15.30 -23.25 30.25
CA ALA A 495 -15.34 -23.01 31.69
C ALA A 495 -14.10 -22.22 32.17
N TYR A 496 -12.91 -22.57 31.69
CA TYR A 496 -11.67 -21.84 31.98
C TYR A 496 -11.72 -20.40 31.48
N ASN A 497 -12.10 -20.17 30.22
CA ASN A 497 -12.22 -18.83 29.65
C ASN A 497 -13.24 -17.98 30.42
N SER A 498 -14.34 -18.59 30.87
CA SER A 498 -15.34 -17.93 31.72
C SER A 498 -14.78 -17.58 33.11
N ALA A 499 -13.98 -18.46 33.71
CA ALA A 499 -13.32 -18.21 35.00
C ALA A 499 -12.27 -17.11 34.90
N VAL A 500 -11.44 -17.12 33.86
CA VAL A 500 -10.45 -16.05 33.59
C VAL A 500 -11.14 -14.72 33.33
N ALA A 501 -12.24 -14.70 32.57
CA ALA A 501 -13.01 -13.47 32.36
C ALA A 501 -13.61 -12.94 33.68
N ALA A 502 -14.05 -13.82 34.58
CA ALA A 502 -14.55 -13.43 35.90
C ALA A 502 -13.42 -12.89 36.80
N GLU A 503 -12.24 -13.51 36.78
CA GLU A 503 -11.08 -13.07 37.56
C GLU A 503 -10.52 -11.73 37.05
N LEU A 504 -10.42 -11.56 35.73
CA LEU A 504 -10.07 -10.29 35.10
C LEU A 504 -11.09 -9.19 35.43
N LYS A 505 -12.37 -9.53 35.55
CA LYS A 505 -13.41 -8.60 35.99
C LYS A 505 -13.23 -8.21 37.46
N VAL A 506 -12.91 -9.15 38.35
CA VAL A 506 -12.62 -8.86 39.76
C VAL A 506 -11.39 -7.98 39.91
N GLU A 507 -10.31 -8.25 39.15
CA GLU A 507 -9.11 -7.43 39.17
C GLU A 507 -9.35 -6.06 38.53
N ALA A 508 -10.15 -5.98 37.46
CA ALA A 508 -10.59 -4.70 36.89
C ALA A 508 -11.42 -3.88 37.88
N ASP A 509 -12.34 -4.51 38.62
CA ASP A 509 -13.15 -3.87 39.67
C ASP A 509 -12.29 -3.43 40.87
N LYS A 510 -11.22 -4.17 41.18
CA LYS A 510 -10.24 -3.82 42.21
C LYS A 510 -9.36 -2.64 41.77
N VAL A 511 -8.87 -2.65 40.54
CA VAL A 511 -8.13 -1.53 39.94
C VAL A 511 -9.02 -0.30 39.81
N ALA A 512 -10.30 -0.45 39.48
CA ALA A 512 -11.27 0.64 39.47
C ALA A 512 -11.49 1.25 40.88
N LYS A 513 -11.46 0.42 41.94
CA LYS A 513 -11.54 0.89 43.33
C LYS A 513 -10.24 1.50 43.85
N GLU A 514 -9.08 1.04 43.38
CA GLU A 514 -7.77 1.58 43.76
C GLU A 514 -7.37 2.81 42.89
N GLY A 515 -8.03 3.01 41.75
CA GLY A 515 -7.78 4.05 40.75
C GLY A 515 -8.30 5.45 41.08
N GLU A 516 -9.12 5.64 42.12
CA GLU A 516 -9.55 6.98 42.57
C GLU A 516 -8.40 7.85 43.11
N ASN A 517 -7.17 7.34 43.21
CA ASN A 517 -6.00 8.11 43.63
C ASN A 517 -4.75 7.71 42.83
N LYS A 518 -4.67 8.07 41.53
CA LYS A 518 -3.45 8.46 40.77
C LYS A 518 -3.70 8.43 39.26
N GLU A 519 -3.96 9.59 38.66
CA GLU A 519 -4.23 9.78 37.21
C GLU A 519 -3.02 9.62 36.26
N GLY A 520 -1.82 9.30 36.74
CA GLY A 520 -0.62 9.41 35.90
C GLY A 520 -0.16 8.16 35.13
N LYS A 521 -0.66 6.95 35.44
CA LYS A 521 -0.04 5.69 34.98
C LYS A 521 -0.96 4.69 34.27
N ALA A 522 -2.26 4.97 34.18
CA ALA A 522 -3.26 4.06 33.63
C ALA A 522 -3.35 4.06 32.09
N THR A 523 -2.93 5.13 31.42
CA THR A 523 -3.09 5.31 29.96
C THR A 523 -2.14 4.50 29.10
N ALA A 524 -0.95 4.14 29.61
CA ALA A 524 0.00 3.30 28.88
C ALA A 524 -0.39 1.81 28.87
N THR A 525 -0.99 1.33 29.95
CA THR A 525 -1.38 -0.08 30.09
C THR A 525 -2.65 -0.41 29.29
N ALA A 526 -3.60 0.53 29.17
CA ALA A 526 -4.81 0.36 28.37
C ALA A 526 -4.51 0.22 26.87
N LYS A 527 -3.62 1.06 26.32
CA LYS A 527 -3.19 0.95 24.91
C LYS A 527 -2.48 -0.37 24.60
N SER A 528 -1.67 -0.87 25.53
CA SER A 528 -0.99 -2.16 25.35
C SER A 528 -1.98 -3.33 25.36
N ALA A 529 -3.05 -3.27 26.16
CA ALA A 529 -4.07 -4.30 26.21
C ALA A 529 -4.95 -4.30 24.95
N GLU A 530 -5.30 -3.12 24.43
CA GLU A 530 -6.05 -2.97 23.18
C GLU A 530 -5.26 -3.48 21.97
N GLU A 531 -3.96 -3.20 21.89
CA GLU A 531 -3.12 -3.71 20.81
C GLU A 531 -2.93 -5.23 20.89
N ALA A 532 -2.80 -5.80 22.09
CA ALA A 532 -2.75 -7.25 22.28
C ALA A 532 -4.06 -7.94 21.87
N ALA A 533 -5.21 -7.34 22.21
CA ALA A 533 -6.52 -7.85 21.80
C ALA A 533 -6.70 -7.81 20.27
N ARG A 534 -6.23 -6.74 19.61
CA ARG A 534 -6.25 -6.63 18.14
C ARG A 534 -5.39 -7.72 17.49
N ILE A 535 -4.18 -7.95 17.99
CA ILE A 535 -3.29 -8.99 17.45
C ILE A 535 -3.91 -10.39 17.62
N ALA A 536 -4.52 -10.67 18.77
CA ALA A 536 -5.20 -11.95 19.00
C ALA A 536 -6.42 -12.15 18.08
N ALA A 537 -7.19 -11.10 17.82
CA ALA A 537 -8.31 -11.14 16.88
C ALA A 537 -7.86 -11.39 15.43
N ASP A 538 -6.80 -10.70 14.99
CA ASP A 538 -6.21 -10.90 13.66
C ASP A 538 -5.66 -12.33 13.48
N GLU A 539 -5.03 -12.88 14.51
CA GLU A 539 -4.51 -14.25 14.49
C GLU A 539 -5.63 -15.29 14.46
N ALA A 540 -6.70 -15.10 15.24
CA ALA A 540 -7.89 -15.95 15.19
C ALA A 540 -8.56 -15.91 13.79
N ALA A 541 -8.65 -14.74 13.16
CA ALA A 541 -9.18 -14.59 11.81
C ALA A 541 -8.32 -15.33 10.77
N ARG A 542 -6.98 -15.27 10.91
CA ARG A 542 -6.06 -16.01 10.03
C ARG A 542 -6.20 -17.54 10.21
N GLN A 543 -6.35 -18.02 11.44
CA GLN A 543 -6.55 -19.45 11.70
C GLN A 543 -7.88 -19.96 11.13
N GLN A 544 -8.95 -19.17 11.24
CA GLN A 544 -10.24 -19.50 10.62
C GLN A 544 -10.15 -19.54 9.10
N ALA A 545 -9.48 -18.56 8.47
CA ALA A 545 -9.28 -18.54 7.02
C ALA A 545 -8.47 -19.75 6.52
N ALA A 546 -7.41 -20.13 7.24
CA ALA A 546 -6.60 -21.29 6.89
C ALA A 546 -7.38 -22.62 7.02
N ALA A 547 -8.17 -22.77 8.09
CA ALA A 547 -9.03 -23.94 8.26
C ALA A 547 -10.11 -24.05 7.17
N GLU A 548 -10.66 -22.91 6.73
CA GLU A 548 -11.62 -22.86 5.63
C GLU A 548 -10.99 -23.26 4.29
N GLU A 549 -9.77 -22.80 4.02
CA GLU A 549 -9.04 -23.17 2.80
C GLU A 549 -8.73 -24.68 2.77
N GLU A 550 -8.33 -25.27 3.90
CA GLU A 550 -8.13 -26.72 4.02
C GLU A 550 -9.44 -27.49 3.77
N ARG A 551 -10.58 -27.00 4.28
CA ARG A 551 -11.89 -27.60 4.04
C ARG A 551 -12.23 -27.60 2.55
N LYS A 552 -12.05 -26.45 1.86
CA LYS A 552 -12.29 -26.31 0.41
C LYS A 552 -11.40 -27.24 -0.42
N GLN A 553 -10.13 -27.39 -0.04
CA GLN A 553 -9.20 -28.31 -0.70
C GLN A 553 -9.66 -29.77 -0.55
N LYS A 554 -10.15 -30.16 0.63
CA LYS A 554 -10.67 -31.51 0.89
C LYS A 554 -11.95 -31.78 0.10
N GLU A 555 -12.91 -30.86 0.10
CA GLU A 555 -14.14 -30.97 -0.69
C GLU A 555 -13.83 -31.09 -2.20
N ALA A 556 -12.87 -30.30 -2.70
CA ALA A 556 -12.42 -30.38 -4.09
C ALA A 556 -11.77 -31.75 -4.42
N ALA A 557 -10.99 -32.31 -3.50
CA ALA A 557 -10.38 -33.63 -3.66
C ALA A 557 -11.45 -34.74 -3.68
N ASP A 558 -12.43 -34.70 -2.78
CA ASP A 558 -13.53 -35.66 -2.72
C ASP A 558 -14.41 -35.57 -3.98
N LEU A 559 -14.67 -34.36 -4.48
CA LEU A 559 -15.37 -34.14 -5.73
C LEU A 559 -14.64 -34.80 -6.91
N LYS A 560 -13.32 -34.59 -7.01
CA LYS A 560 -12.48 -35.17 -8.06
C LYS A 560 -12.49 -36.70 -8.03
N ILE A 561 -12.45 -37.31 -6.84
CA ILE A 561 -12.55 -38.76 -6.68
C ILE A 561 -13.88 -39.29 -7.21
N LEU A 562 -15.00 -38.59 -6.95
CA LEU A 562 -16.32 -38.97 -7.46
C LEU A 562 -16.42 -38.80 -8.99
N GLU A 563 -15.86 -37.73 -9.55
CA GLU A 563 -15.81 -37.50 -10.99
C GLU A 563 -15.00 -38.59 -11.72
N ASP A 564 -13.82 -38.94 -11.19
CA ASP A 564 -12.99 -40.03 -11.71
C ASP A 564 -13.70 -41.38 -11.62
N LYS A 565 -14.44 -41.63 -10.53
CA LYS A 565 -15.26 -42.85 -10.36
C LYS A 565 -16.35 -42.93 -11.43
N VAL A 566 -17.06 -41.83 -11.70
CA VAL A 566 -18.07 -41.77 -12.77
C VAL A 566 -17.42 -42.00 -14.13
N ALA A 567 -16.33 -41.30 -14.46
CA ALA A 567 -15.63 -41.46 -15.74
C ALA A 567 -15.13 -42.90 -15.98
N ASN A 568 -14.64 -43.58 -14.93
CA ASN A 568 -14.22 -44.97 -15.02
C ASN A 568 -15.40 -45.93 -15.24
N LEU A 569 -16.54 -45.68 -14.58
CA LEU A 569 -17.76 -46.47 -14.76
C LEU A 569 -18.40 -46.24 -16.14
N GLU A 570 -18.30 -45.04 -16.71
CA GLU A 570 -18.72 -44.75 -18.09
C GLU A 570 -17.91 -45.57 -19.09
N LYS A 571 -16.56 -45.56 -18.96
CA LYS A 571 -15.68 -46.40 -19.78
C LYS A 571 -16.02 -47.88 -19.63
N ALA A 572 -16.31 -48.35 -18.41
CA ALA A 572 -16.69 -49.74 -18.16
C ALA A 572 -18.02 -50.10 -18.81
N HIS A 573 -19.02 -49.21 -18.73
CA HIS A 573 -20.31 -49.37 -19.39
C HIS A 573 -20.17 -49.40 -20.92
N ASP A 574 -19.38 -48.50 -21.51
CA ASP A 574 -19.12 -48.48 -22.96
C ASP A 574 -18.42 -49.75 -23.44
N ASN A 575 -17.44 -50.23 -22.69
CA ASN A 575 -16.76 -51.49 -22.99
C ASN A 575 -17.72 -52.69 -22.86
N ALA A 576 -18.57 -52.71 -21.82
CA ALA A 576 -19.60 -53.73 -21.66
C ALA A 576 -20.62 -53.70 -22.82
N SER A 577 -21.01 -52.51 -23.28
CA SER A 577 -21.91 -52.33 -24.43
C SER A 577 -21.29 -52.83 -25.73
N LYS A 578 -20.02 -52.46 -26.02
CA LYS A 578 -19.29 -52.93 -27.20
C LYS A 578 -19.11 -54.45 -27.19
N LYS A 579 -18.77 -55.01 -26.03
CA LYS A 579 -18.68 -56.47 -25.83
C LYS A 579 -20.02 -57.15 -26.04
N ALA A 580 -21.09 -56.61 -25.45
CA ALA A 580 -22.44 -57.13 -25.63
C ALA A 580 -22.87 -57.16 -27.10
N GLU A 581 -22.48 -56.15 -27.88
CA GLU A 581 -22.77 -56.09 -29.32
C GLU A 581 -21.93 -57.08 -30.14
N ALA A 582 -20.66 -57.28 -29.78
CA ALA A 582 -19.81 -58.31 -30.36
C ALA A 582 -20.34 -59.73 -30.07
N ASP A 583 -20.67 -60.01 -28.81
CA ASP A 583 -21.23 -61.30 -28.38
C ASP A 583 -22.57 -61.58 -29.09
N LYS A 584 -23.44 -60.57 -29.26
CA LYS A 584 -24.69 -60.70 -30.05
C LYS A 584 -24.42 -61.05 -31.51
N LYS A 585 -23.40 -60.46 -32.15
CA LYS A 585 -23.01 -60.78 -33.53
C LYS A 585 -22.47 -62.21 -33.64
N GLU A 586 -21.67 -62.65 -32.68
CA GLU A 586 -21.17 -64.02 -32.63
C GLU A 586 -22.31 -65.03 -32.44
N ILE A 587 -23.24 -64.75 -31.52
CA ILE A 587 -24.44 -65.55 -31.26
C ILE A 587 -25.31 -65.69 -32.52
N ALA A 588 -25.43 -64.63 -33.32
CA ALA A 588 -26.16 -64.66 -34.59
C ALA A 588 -25.50 -65.56 -35.64
N GLY A 589 -24.16 -65.68 -35.62
CA GLY A 589 -23.36 -66.46 -36.56
C GLY A 589 -23.45 -67.98 -36.41
N TYR A 590 -23.90 -68.52 -35.27
CA TYR A 590 -24.05 -69.97 -35.08
C TYR A 590 -25.12 -70.56 -36.02
N LYS A 591 -24.68 -71.21 -37.10
CA LYS A 591 -25.50 -71.99 -38.05
C LYS A 591 -25.89 -73.34 -37.45
N SER A 592 -27.17 -73.69 -37.55
CA SER A 592 -27.75 -74.96 -37.09
C SER A 592 -27.33 -76.14 -37.96
N LYS A 593 -26.08 -76.60 -37.84
CA LYS A 593 -25.63 -77.86 -38.43
C LYS A 593 -25.29 -78.85 -37.32
N GLY A 594 -26.31 -79.49 -36.75
CA GLY A 594 -26.13 -80.59 -35.79
C GLY A 594 -27.35 -80.78 -34.88
N LYS A 595 -27.75 -82.03 -34.67
CA LYS A 595 -28.94 -82.52 -33.94
C LYS A 595 -28.95 -82.22 -32.42
N TYR A 596 -28.80 -80.97 -31.99
CA TYR A 596 -28.88 -80.62 -30.57
C TYR A 596 -29.98 -79.59 -30.31
N LYS A 597 -31.04 -80.05 -29.62
CA LYS A 597 -32.14 -79.26 -29.07
C LYS A 597 -31.64 -78.09 -28.18
N ASN A 598 -30.42 -78.19 -27.66
CA ASN A 598 -29.81 -77.25 -26.69
C ASN A 598 -29.16 -75.99 -27.30
N VAL A 599 -29.06 -75.84 -28.64
CA VAL A 599 -28.41 -74.64 -29.22
C VAL A 599 -29.23 -73.37 -28.98
N GLN A 600 -30.56 -73.46 -29.09
CA GLN A 600 -31.47 -72.36 -28.79
C GLN A 600 -31.40 -71.93 -27.32
N GLU A 601 -31.38 -72.90 -26.40
CA GLU A 601 -31.26 -72.66 -24.95
C GLU A 601 -29.93 -71.99 -24.59
N ARG A 602 -28.82 -72.41 -25.23
CA ARG A 602 -27.50 -71.80 -25.00
C ARG A 602 -27.43 -70.36 -25.53
N LYS A 603 -28.03 -70.07 -26.70
CA LYS A 603 -28.15 -68.69 -27.21
C LYS A 603 -29.00 -67.82 -26.27
N ALA A 604 -30.08 -68.36 -25.73
CA ALA A 604 -30.93 -67.66 -24.78
C ALA A 604 -30.19 -67.37 -23.46
N ALA A 605 -29.46 -68.35 -22.92
CA ALA A 605 -28.66 -68.20 -21.71
C ALA A 605 -27.52 -67.17 -21.87
N GLU A 606 -26.80 -67.21 -22.99
CA GLU A 606 -25.71 -66.27 -23.28
C GLU A 606 -26.25 -64.83 -23.44
N ASN A 607 -27.36 -64.65 -24.18
CA ASN A 607 -28.04 -63.35 -24.27
C ASN A 607 -28.53 -62.84 -22.92
N ALA A 608 -29.04 -63.72 -22.06
CA ALA A 608 -29.45 -63.35 -20.70
C ALA A 608 -28.27 -62.89 -19.85
N ARG A 609 -27.11 -63.59 -19.94
CA ARG A 609 -25.87 -63.20 -19.25
C ARG A 609 -25.38 -61.83 -19.73
N VAL A 610 -25.30 -61.62 -21.04
CA VAL A 610 -24.86 -60.35 -21.64
C VAL A 610 -25.77 -59.18 -21.23
N ASN A 611 -27.09 -59.38 -21.26
CA ASN A 611 -28.03 -58.34 -20.83
C ASN A 611 -27.95 -58.08 -19.31
N ALA A 612 -27.68 -59.09 -18.49
CA ALA A 612 -27.48 -58.92 -17.05
C ALA A 612 -26.18 -58.16 -16.73
N GLU A 613 -25.07 -58.45 -17.41
CA GLU A 613 -23.79 -57.74 -17.25
C GLU A 613 -23.92 -56.26 -17.64
N LEU A 614 -24.57 -55.98 -18.78
CA LEU A 614 -24.83 -54.61 -19.22
C LEU A 614 -25.77 -53.87 -18.24
N GLY A 615 -26.82 -54.54 -17.75
CA GLY A 615 -27.73 -53.96 -16.76
C GLY A 615 -27.05 -53.65 -15.43
N ALA A 616 -26.14 -54.50 -14.97
CA ALA A 616 -25.35 -54.27 -13.76
C ALA A 616 -24.39 -53.08 -13.93
N ALA A 617 -23.71 -52.97 -15.07
CA ALA A 617 -22.84 -51.84 -15.38
C ALA A 617 -23.60 -50.51 -15.43
N LYS A 618 -24.78 -50.49 -16.06
CA LYS A 618 -25.65 -49.31 -16.12
C LYS A 618 -26.13 -48.90 -14.72
N THR A 619 -26.59 -49.86 -13.91
CA THR A 619 -27.04 -49.59 -12.54
C THR A 619 -25.94 -49.01 -11.66
N ALA A 620 -24.70 -49.51 -11.82
CA ALA A 620 -23.55 -48.97 -11.09
C ALA A 620 -23.22 -47.53 -11.50
N LEU A 621 -23.30 -47.23 -12.80
CA LEU A 621 -23.10 -45.88 -13.34
C LEU A 621 -24.17 -44.90 -12.86
N ASP A 622 -25.46 -45.28 -12.94
CA ASP A 622 -26.58 -44.43 -12.50
C ASP A 622 -26.48 -44.12 -10.99
N LYS A 623 -26.07 -45.11 -10.19
CA LYS A 623 -25.80 -44.91 -8.76
C LYS A 623 -24.66 -43.92 -8.52
N ALA A 624 -23.53 -44.07 -9.23
CA ALA A 624 -22.38 -43.16 -9.08
C ALA A 624 -22.69 -41.72 -9.52
N ARG A 625 -23.47 -41.56 -10.59
CA ARG A 625 -23.96 -40.23 -11.03
C ARG A 625 -24.87 -39.58 -9.99
N THR A 626 -25.76 -40.37 -9.37
CA THR A 626 -26.63 -39.88 -8.29
C THR A 626 -25.80 -39.45 -7.08
N GLU A 627 -24.80 -40.24 -6.67
CA GLU A 627 -23.86 -39.89 -5.59
C GLU A 627 -23.12 -38.57 -5.88
N LEU A 628 -22.61 -38.41 -7.10
CA LEU A 628 -21.92 -37.18 -7.53
C LEU A 628 -22.84 -35.96 -7.49
N GLU A 629 -24.07 -36.06 -7.99
CA GLU A 629 -25.00 -34.94 -7.95
C GLU A 629 -25.46 -34.59 -6.53
N THR A 630 -25.69 -35.59 -5.67
CA THR A 630 -26.00 -35.32 -4.26
C THR A 630 -24.85 -34.61 -3.55
N PHE A 631 -23.60 -34.96 -3.87
CA PHE A 631 -22.42 -34.29 -3.33
C PHE A 631 -22.34 -32.84 -3.81
N LYS A 632 -22.55 -32.58 -5.12
CA LYS A 632 -22.57 -31.22 -5.69
C LYS A 632 -23.65 -30.35 -5.05
N GLN A 633 -24.86 -30.90 -4.84
CA GLN A 633 -25.96 -30.19 -4.19
C GLN A 633 -25.68 -29.89 -2.71
N GLN A 634 -25.07 -30.83 -1.98
CA GLN A 634 -24.68 -30.61 -0.59
C GLN A 634 -23.60 -29.53 -0.46
N ALA A 635 -22.56 -29.58 -1.30
CA ALA A 635 -21.50 -28.57 -1.31
C ALA A 635 -22.06 -27.16 -1.64
N ALA A 636 -22.98 -27.06 -2.60
CA ALA A 636 -23.64 -25.80 -2.91
C ALA A 636 -24.50 -25.27 -1.75
N ALA A 637 -25.30 -26.13 -1.11
CA ALA A 637 -26.14 -25.73 0.01
C ALA A 637 -25.32 -25.31 1.26
N GLU A 638 -24.18 -25.96 1.50
CA GLU A 638 -23.27 -25.58 2.59
C GLU A 638 -22.58 -24.23 2.31
N GLU A 639 -22.20 -23.97 1.06
CA GLU A 639 -21.63 -22.69 0.66
C GLU A 639 -22.65 -21.55 0.74
N ASP A 640 -23.90 -21.77 0.31
CA ASP A 640 -24.98 -20.79 0.45
C ASP A 640 -25.26 -20.46 1.94
N ALA A 641 -25.28 -21.47 2.81
CA ALA A 641 -25.45 -21.28 4.25
C ALA A 641 -24.26 -20.51 4.87
N ARG A 642 -23.05 -20.74 4.37
CA ARG A 642 -21.84 -20.01 4.79
C ARG A 642 -21.92 -18.54 4.40
N ILE A 643 -22.26 -18.24 3.15
CA ILE A 643 -22.41 -16.85 2.66
C ILE A 643 -23.45 -16.10 3.50
N ALA A 644 -24.58 -16.74 3.80
CA ALA A 644 -25.61 -16.15 4.65
C ALA A 644 -25.10 -15.86 6.08
N ALA A 645 -24.31 -16.76 6.67
CA ALA A 645 -23.73 -16.55 8.00
C ALA A 645 -22.65 -15.46 8.02
N GLU A 646 -21.79 -15.39 6.98
CA GLU A 646 -20.77 -14.36 6.83
C GLU A 646 -21.41 -12.97 6.64
N GLU A 647 -22.48 -12.88 5.85
CA GLU A 647 -23.22 -11.63 5.66
C GLU A 647 -23.90 -11.18 6.96
N ALA A 648 -24.50 -12.09 7.73
CA ALA A 648 -25.06 -11.78 9.04
C ALA A 648 -23.99 -11.28 10.03
N ALA A 649 -22.81 -11.89 10.05
CA ALA A 649 -21.70 -11.45 10.88
C ALA A 649 -21.18 -10.06 10.46
N ARG A 650 -21.09 -9.78 9.16
CA ARG A 650 -20.73 -8.44 8.64
C ARG A 650 -21.75 -7.38 9.03
N GLN A 651 -23.04 -7.69 8.95
CA GLN A 651 -24.10 -6.76 9.39
C GLN A 651 -24.01 -6.47 10.89
N GLN A 652 -23.72 -7.48 11.71
CA GLN A 652 -23.52 -7.29 13.15
C GLN A 652 -22.29 -6.44 13.46
N ALA A 653 -21.16 -6.70 12.81
CA ALA A 653 -19.93 -5.91 12.98
C ALA A 653 -20.12 -4.45 12.53
N ALA A 654 -20.85 -4.21 11.44
CA ALA A 654 -21.18 -2.86 10.98
C ALA A 654 -22.06 -2.12 12.01
N ALA A 655 -23.06 -2.79 12.60
CA ALA A 655 -23.91 -2.21 13.63
C ALA A 655 -23.13 -1.88 14.93
N GLU A 656 -22.17 -2.73 15.31
CA GLU A 656 -21.30 -2.48 16.47
C GLU A 656 -20.35 -1.30 16.22
N GLU A 657 -19.79 -1.20 15.01
CA GLU A 657 -18.94 -0.07 14.61
C GLU A 657 -19.72 1.26 14.57
N GLU A 658 -20.95 1.24 14.05
CA GLU A 658 -21.84 2.42 14.11
C GLU A 658 -22.13 2.84 15.55
N ALA A 659 -22.37 1.89 16.46
CA ALA A 659 -22.57 2.20 17.88
C ALA A 659 -21.31 2.77 18.54
N ARG A 660 -20.12 2.28 18.17
CA ARG A 660 -18.84 2.81 18.63
C ARG A 660 -18.60 4.23 18.14
N ILE A 661 -18.81 4.51 16.85
CA ILE A 661 -18.66 5.85 16.28
C ILE A 661 -19.63 6.84 16.95
N ALA A 662 -20.89 6.44 17.17
CA ALA A 662 -21.86 7.28 17.86
C ALA A 662 -21.44 7.59 19.32
N ALA A 663 -20.85 6.62 20.03
CA ALA A 663 -20.35 6.83 21.39
C ALA A 663 -19.10 7.73 21.41
N GLU A 664 -18.17 7.57 20.47
CA GLU A 664 -16.98 8.43 20.36
C GLU A 664 -17.36 9.86 20.00
N GLU A 665 -18.31 10.05 19.07
CA GLU A 665 -18.80 11.37 18.70
C GLU A 665 -19.51 12.08 19.86
N ALA A 666 -20.33 11.35 20.63
CA ALA A 666 -20.94 11.87 21.86
C ALA A 666 -19.88 12.28 22.90
N ALA A 667 -18.81 11.49 23.06
CA ALA A 667 -17.71 11.84 23.96
C ALA A 667 -16.93 13.08 23.50
N ARG A 668 -16.70 13.23 22.18
CA ARG A 668 -16.08 14.44 21.61
C ARG A 668 -16.94 15.68 21.80
N GLN A 669 -18.26 15.56 21.65
CA GLN A 669 -19.18 16.68 21.89
C GLN A 669 -19.16 17.10 23.37
N ALA A 670 -19.18 16.15 24.31
CA ALA A 670 -19.09 16.44 25.74
C ALA A 670 -17.75 17.12 26.12
N ALA A 671 -16.63 16.68 25.53
CA ALA A 671 -15.33 17.31 25.74
C ALA A 671 -15.29 18.74 25.20
N ALA A 672 -15.83 18.98 24.00
CA ALA A 672 -15.90 20.31 23.41
C ALA A 672 -16.79 21.27 24.21
N GLU A 673 -17.88 20.77 24.81
CA GLU A 673 -18.76 21.57 25.68
C GLU A 673 -18.06 21.96 27.00
N GLU A 674 -17.26 21.05 27.57
CA GLU A 674 -16.46 21.34 28.77
C GLU A 674 -15.33 22.34 28.48
N ASP A 675 -14.63 22.19 27.34
CA ASP A 675 -13.60 23.15 26.91
C ASP A 675 -14.21 24.55 26.68
N ALA A 676 -15.41 24.63 26.08
CA ALA A 676 -16.12 25.90 25.91
C ALA A 676 -16.52 26.53 27.26
N ARG A 677 -16.90 25.71 28.25
CA ARG A 677 -17.18 26.18 29.61
C ARG A 677 -15.93 26.74 30.29
N ILE A 678 -14.79 26.04 30.19
CA ILE A 678 -13.50 26.49 30.75
C ILE A 678 -13.06 27.79 30.07
N ALA A 679 -13.14 27.89 28.75
CA ALA A 679 -12.78 29.10 28.01
C ALA A 679 -13.67 30.30 28.41
N ALA A 680 -14.97 30.08 28.64
CA ALA A 680 -15.87 31.12 29.12
C ALA A 680 -15.55 31.57 30.57
N GLU A 681 -15.19 30.63 31.45
CA GLU A 681 -14.76 30.95 32.82
C GLU A 681 -13.44 31.73 32.84
N GLU A 682 -12.47 31.34 32.01
CA GLU A 682 -11.19 32.04 31.90
C GLU A 682 -11.36 33.45 31.32
N ALA A 683 -12.19 33.61 30.29
CA ALA A 683 -12.54 34.92 29.75
C ALA A 683 -13.20 35.83 30.80
N ALA A 684 -14.08 35.29 31.64
CA ALA A 684 -14.69 36.05 32.74
C ALA A 684 -13.65 36.47 33.80
N ARG A 685 -12.68 35.61 34.12
CA ARG A 685 -11.56 35.96 35.02
C ARG A 685 -10.65 37.04 34.42
N GLN A 686 -10.34 36.96 33.14
CA GLN A 686 -9.53 37.97 32.45
C GLN A 686 -10.23 39.33 32.41
N GLN A 687 -11.55 39.37 32.18
CA GLN A 687 -12.33 40.60 32.24
C GLN A 687 -12.35 41.22 33.65
N ALA A 688 -12.48 40.40 34.69
CA ALA A 688 -12.42 40.87 36.07
C ALA A 688 -11.03 41.45 36.40
N ALA A 689 -9.95 40.77 36.00
CA ALA A 689 -8.59 41.26 36.22
C ALA A 689 -8.27 42.54 35.43
N ALA A 690 -8.79 42.66 34.20
CA ALA A 690 -8.62 43.87 33.39
C ALA A 690 -9.35 45.08 33.99
N GLU A 691 -10.54 44.89 34.55
CA GLU A 691 -11.27 45.96 35.23
C GLU A 691 -10.58 46.37 36.54
N GLU A 692 -10.02 45.42 37.29
CA GLU A 692 -9.21 45.72 38.48
C GLU A 692 -7.96 46.54 38.14
N ALA A 693 -7.24 46.16 37.08
CA ALA A 693 -6.08 46.91 36.59
C ALA A 693 -6.46 48.32 36.11
N ARG A 694 -7.65 48.50 35.51
CA ARG A 694 -8.16 49.81 35.10
C ARG A 694 -8.38 50.72 36.31
N ILE A 695 -8.96 50.19 37.39
CA ILE A 695 -9.20 50.92 38.64
C ILE A 695 -7.86 51.31 39.31
N GLU A 696 -6.86 50.41 39.30
CA GLU A 696 -5.53 50.69 39.84
C GLU A 696 -4.79 51.78 39.03
N GLU A 697 -4.82 51.72 37.70
CA GLU A 697 -4.18 52.73 36.86
C GLU A 697 -4.86 54.10 36.98
N GLU A 698 -6.18 54.13 37.10
CA GLU A 698 -6.94 55.37 37.34
C GLU A 698 -6.56 55.98 38.71
N GLY A 699 -6.37 55.16 39.74
CA GLY A 699 -5.83 55.56 41.03
C GLY A 699 -4.41 56.12 40.93
N ARG A 700 -3.52 55.48 40.17
CA ARG A 700 -2.14 55.95 39.96
C ARG A 700 -2.10 57.29 39.24
N ARG A 701 -2.91 57.46 38.18
CA ARG A 701 -3.00 58.73 37.44
C ARG A 701 -3.53 59.87 38.31
N ALA A 702 -4.49 59.60 39.20
CA ALA A 702 -4.97 60.60 40.14
C ALA A 702 -3.86 61.09 41.10
N VAL A 703 -3.00 60.18 41.58
CA VAL A 703 -1.85 60.53 42.43
C VAL A 703 -0.78 61.29 41.64
N GLU A 704 -0.47 60.85 40.41
CA GLU A 704 0.52 61.50 39.55
C GLU A 704 0.07 62.91 39.12
N GLU A 705 -1.21 63.10 38.78
CA GLU A 705 -1.76 64.41 38.44
C GLU A 705 -1.78 65.37 39.64
N ALA A 706 -2.03 64.84 40.85
CA ALA A 706 -1.93 65.63 42.08
C ALA A 706 -0.48 66.10 42.33
N ALA A 707 0.50 65.19 42.20
CA ALA A 707 1.92 65.52 42.33
C ALA A 707 2.39 66.52 41.26
N ARG A 708 1.88 66.41 40.03
CA ARG A 708 2.19 67.35 38.94
C ARG A 708 1.65 68.75 39.23
N LYS A 709 0.43 68.87 39.76
CA LYS A 709 -0.16 70.18 40.12
C LYS A 709 0.61 70.85 41.27
N GLU A 710 1.06 70.07 42.24
CA GLU A 710 1.90 70.56 43.34
C GLU A 710 3.26 71.07 42.84
N ALA A 711 3.93 70.29 41.98
CA ALA A 711 5.20 70.68 41.37
C ALA A 711 5.08 71.90 40.44
N GLU A 712 3.98 72.02 39.68
CA GLU A 712 3.73 73.19 38.83
C GLU A 712 3.47 74.46 39.66
N GLU A 713 2.75 74.34 40.78
CA GLU A 713 2.54 75.46 41.69
C GLU A 713 3.84 75.92 42.36
N GLU A 714 4.71 74.99 42.75
CA GLU A 714 6.01 75.27 43.33
C GLU A 714 6.97 75.92 42.31
N ALA A 715 6.99 75.42 41.07
CA ALA A 715 7.74 76.02 39.97
C ALA A 715 7.25 77.45 39.66
N ARG A 716 5.93 77.71 39.68
CA ARG A 716 5.39 79.06 39.50
C ARG A 716 5.82 80.00 40.63
N LYS A 717 5.86 79.54 41.88
CA LYS A 717 6.38 80.34 43.01
C LYS A 717 7.87 80.64 42.84
N ALA A 718 8.68 79.66 42.43
CA ALA A 718 10.11 79.83 42.21
C ALA A 718 10.42 80.83 41.07
N ILE A 719 9.69 80.76 39.96
CA ILE A 719 9.84 81.70 38.84
C ILE A 719 9.41 83.11 39.27
N ALA A 720 8.29 83.26 39.98
CA ALA A 720 7.83 84.56 40.47
C ALA A 720 8.85 85.21 41.44
N GLU A 721 9.48 84.41 42.29
CA GLU A 721 10.55 84.85 43.20
C GLU A 721 11.83 85.21 42.43
N GLY A 722 12.21 84.41 41.43
CA GLY A 722 13.33 84.71 40.53
C GLY A 722 13.15 86.02 39.76
N ILE A 723 11.93 86.29 39.27
CA ILE A 723 11.59 87.56 38.61
C ILE A 723 11.68 88.72 39.60
N ARG A 724 11.21 88.56 40.86
CA ARG A 724 11.39 89.59 41.90
C ARG A 724 12.86 89.89 42.16
N GLN A 725 13.71 88.86 42.25
CA GLN A 725 15.15 89.05 42.47
C GLN A 725 15.84 89.68 41.27
N ALA A 726 15.50 89.28 40.04
CA ALA A 726 16.05 89.87 38.82
C ALA A 726 15.65 91.34 38.67
N VAL A 727 14.39 91.70 38.95
CA VAL A 727 13.93 93.10 38.96
C VAL A 727 14.67 93.91 40.02
N LYS A 728 14.93 93.33 41.20
CA LYS A 728 15.73 93.97 42.27
C LYS A 728 17.19 94.15 41.88
N ALA A 729 17.78 93.22 41.12
CA ALA A 729 19.15 93.33 40.60
C ALA A 729 19.27 94.42 39.51
N VAL A 730 18.29 94.50 38.61
CA VAL A 730 18.27 95.51 37.53
C VAL A 730 18.01 96.92 38.08
N TYR A 731 17.20 97.07 39.14
CA TYR A 731 16.87 98.39 39.70
C TYR A 731 18.00 99.00 40.57
N PHE A 732 19.00 98.22 40.99
CA PHE A 732 20.08 98.69 41.87
C PHE A 732 21.50 98.63 41.26
N ALA A 733 21.66 98.22 40.00
CA ALA A 733 22.99 98.02 39.39
C ALA A 733 23.46 99.10 38.38
N HIS A 734 22.80 100.28 38.30
CA HIS A 734 23.28 101.35 37.42
C HIS A 734 23.18 102.77 38.02
N PRO A 735 24.27 103.27 38.64
CA PRO A 735 24.78 104.61 38.39
C PRO A 735 25.72 104.60 37.17
N GLN A 736 25.67 105.67 36.39
CA GLN A 736 26.47 105.89 35.19
C GLN A 736 27.98 105.87 35.49
N GLU A 737 28.78 105.19 34.67
CA GLU A 737 29.88 105.77 33.87
C GLU A 737 30.70 104.68 33.14
N GLU A 738 31.04 105.03 31.90
CA GLU A 738 32.17 104.62 31.06
C GLU A 738 32.39 103.18 30.53
N LYS A 739 32.59 103.19 29.21
CA LYS A 739 33.01 102.16 28.26
C LYS A 739 34.31 101.48 28.66
N GLU A 740 34.41 100.17 28.44
CA GLU A 740 35.63 99.55 27.87
C GLU A 740 35.36 98.12 27.35
N SER A 741 36.18 97.73 26.38
CA SER A 741 36.07 96.61 25.44
C SER A 741 36.18 95.21 26.07
N PHE A 742 35.32 94.28 25.65
CA PHE A 742 35.52 92.85 25.87
C PHE A 742 36.43 92.25 24.79
N GLY A 743 37.49 91.56 25.24
CA GLY A 743 38.49 90.89 24.43
C GLY A 743 38.08 89.49 23.95
N ASN A 744 38.78 89.06 22.91
CA ASN A 744 38.65 87.79 22.18
C ASN A 744 38.99 86.55 23.03
N GLU A 745 38.03 85.98 23.73
CA GLU A 745 38.12 84.59 24.19
C GLU A 745 36.89 83.83 23.68
N GLY A 746 37.13 82.90 22.74
CA GLY A 746 36.08 82.05 22.18
C GLY A 746 35.46 81.16 23.26
N TYR A 747 34.12 81.07 23.26
CA TYR A 747 33.37 80.26 24.21
C TYR A 747 33.50 78.77 23.86
N GLU A 748 34.07 77.97 24.76
CA GLU A 748 34.13 76.50 24.63
C GLU A 748 33.03 75.87 25.50
N LEU A 749 32.01 75.26 24.87
CA LEU A 749 30.95 74.53 25.58
C LEU A 749 31.28 73.03 25.58
N LYS A 750 31.70 72.49 26.73
CA LYS A 750 31.97 71.05 26.90
C LYS A 750 30.78 70.36 27.57
N LEU A 751 30.07 69.51 26.82
CA LEU A 751 29.03 68.62 27.36
C LEU A 751 29.61 67.22 27.55
N ALA A 752 29.63 66.71 28.78
CA ALA A 752 30.02 65.34 29.10
C ALA A 752 28.77 64.53 29.47
N THR A 753 28.56 63.38 28.84
CA THR A 753 27.43 62.48 29.12
C THR A 753 27.92 61.13 29.62
N SER A 754 27.29 60.60 30.68
CA SER A 754 27.63 59.30 31.28
C SER A 754 26.86 58.15 30.62
N LYS A 755 27.28 56.92 30.98
CA LYS A 755 27.20 55.66 30.21
C LYS A 755 25.82 55.12 29.82
N ASP A 756 24.73 55.74 30.26
CA ASP A 756 23.38 55.27 29.96
C ASP A 756 22.51 56.43 29.43
N THR A 757 22.03 56.25 28.20
CA THR A 757 21.05 57.08 27.46
C THR A 757 21.63 58.14 26.51
N ILE A 758 21.87 57.73 25.26
CA ILE A 758 21.58 58.55 24.09
C ILE A 758 20.68 57.74 23.14
N ILE A 759 19.37 57.84 23.33
CA ILE A 759 18.46 57.85 22.18
C ILE A 759 18.25 59.34 21.87
N ALA A 760 19.25 60.00 21.28
CA ALA A 760 19.09 61.36 20.76
C ALA A 760 18.30 61.28 19.44
N LYS A 761 17.02 60.93 19.53
CA LYS A 761 16.07 61.23 18.46
C LYS A 761 15.53 62.66 18.57
N HIS A 762 15.55 63.29 19.74
CA HIS A 762 14.95 64.62 19.95
C HIS A 762 15.76 65.52 20.90
N VAL A 763 16.90 66.05 20.43
CA VAL A 763 17.51 67.24 21.06
C VAL A 763 17.28 68.42 20.11
N PRO A 764 16.32 69.32 20.41
CA PRO A 764 16.08 70.50 19.59
C PRO A 764 17.17 71.55 19.84
N ILE A 765 17.84 72.00 18.77
CA ILE A 765 18.75 73.15 18.83
C ILE A 765 17.99 74.38 18.35
N ARG A 766 17.82 75.35 19.24
CA ARG A 766 17.13 76.61 18.93
C ARG A 766 18.16 77.68 18.59
N ILE A 767 18.25 78.05 17.32
CA ILE A 767 19.08 79.17 16.88
C ILE A 767 18.26 80.44 17.08
N THR A 768 18.70 81.31 17.98
CA THR A 768 18.10 82.64 18.16
C THR A 768 19.03 83.69 17.58
N SER A 769 18.46 84.60 16.79
CA SER A 769 19.11 85.81 16.33
C SER A 769 18.11 86.95 16.46
N ASP A 770 18.62 88.09 16.89
CA ASP A 770 17.97 89.35 17.18
C ASP A 770 17.71 90.22 15.93
N ASN A 771 17.80 89.66 14.72
CA ASN A 771 17.50 90.37 13.46
C ASN A 771 16.56 89.56 12.54
N GLU A 772 15.37 90.12 12.27
CA GLU A 772 14.26 89.47 11.54
C GLU A 772 14.43 89.37 10.01
N HIS A 773 15.59 89.72 9.44
CA HIS A 773 15.77 89.82 7.99
C HIS A 773 17.07 89.18 7.49
N VAL A 774 17.15 87.85 7.51
CA VAL A 774 18.18 87.08 6.78
C VAL A 774 17.54 85.81 6.19
N LYS A 775 18.04 85.31 5.06
CA LYS A 775 17.71 83.97 4.53
C LYS A 775 18.94 83.09 4.69
N THR A 776 18.84 82.02 5.48
CA THR A 776 19.89 81.00 5.59
C THR A 776 19.44 79.72 4.91
N THR A 777 20.37 79.05 4.22
CA THR A 777 20.14 77.74 3.61
C THR A 777 20.96 76.68 4.30
N LEU A 778 20.34 75.56 4.64
CA LEU A 778 21.01 74.36 5.14
C LEU A 778 20.92 73.28 4.05
N ASN A 779 22.05 72.75 3.59
CA ASN A 779 22.12 71.81 2.44
C ASN A 779 21.30 72.26 1.23
N SER A 780 21.43 73.54 0.87
CA SER A 780 20.73 74.18 -0.27
C SER A 780 19.20 74.30 -0.13
N LYS A 781 18.61 74.03 1.04
CA LYS A 781 17.19 74.29 1.33
C LYS A 781 17.03 75.48 2.29
N PRO A 782 16.08 76.41 2.05
CA PRO A 782 15.88 77.56 2.92
C PRO A 782 15.25 77.15 4.26
N VAL A 783 15.80 77.65 5.37
CA VAL A 783 15.28 77.40 6.73
C VAL A 783 14.82 78.73 7.33
N THR A 784 13.59 78.76 7.89
CA THR A 784 13.00 79.96 8.51
C THR A 784 13.42 80.12 9.97
N TYR A 785 13.55 81.37 10.42
CA TYR A 785 13.90 81.69 11.82
C TYR A 785 12.86 81.19 12.83
N GLY A 786 13.33 80.68 13.97
CA GLY A 786 12.48 80.12 15.03
C GLY A 786 12.12 78.64 14.85
N THR A 787 12.59 78.00 13.77
CA THR A 787 12.35 76.57 13.54
C THR A 787 13.36 75.74 14.34
N GLU A 788 12.86 74.81 15.16
CA GLU A 788 13.69 73.81 15.83
C GLU A 788 14.17 72.79 14.78
N VAL A 789 15.48 72.64 14.64
CA VAL A 789 16.07 71.64 13.74
C VAL A 789 16.59 70.49 14.60
N LEU A 790 16.17 69.28 14.25
CA LEU A 790 16.58 68.07 14.96
C LEU A 790 17.99 67.66 14.51
N LEU A 791 18.86 67.32 15.47
CA LEU A 791 20.22 66.87 15.23
C LEU A 791 20.31 65.65 14.29
N SER A 792 19.25 64.83 14.24
CA SER A 792 19.12 63.69 13.34
C SER A 792 19.10 64.08 11.85
N ASP A 793 18.54 65.24 11.52
CA ASP A 793 18.45 65.70 10.12
C ASP A 793 19.81 66.21 9.60
N PHE A 794 20.76 66.45 10.50
CA PHE A 794 22.13 66.85 10.19
C PHE A 794 23.07 65.67 9.86
N LEU A 795 22.71 64.47 10.33
CA LEU A 795 23.55 63.26 10.27
C LEU A 795 23.11 62.24 9.23
N ALA A 796 21.97 62.45 8.57
CA ALA A 796 21.41 61.52 7.60
C ALA A 796 21.86 61.86 6.17
N GLU A 797 23.06 61.44 5.78
CA GLU A 797 23.40 61.09 4.39
C GLU A 797 24.66 60.18 4.34
N ASP A 798 24.42 58.93 3.92
CA ASP A 798 25.28 57.93 3.26
C ASP A 798 26.52 57.27 3.89
N HIS A 799 26.77 57.34 5.20
CA HIS A 799 27.65 56.34 5.84
C HIS A 799 27.15 55.96 7.25
N PRO A 800 26.79 54.69 7.52
CA PRO A 800 26.52 54.24 8.89
C PRO A 800 27.81 54.33 9.70
N ILE A 801 27.81 55.11 10.78
CA ILE A 801 28.89 55.11 11.77
C ILE A 801 28.71 53.83 12.59
N ASP A 802 29.61 52.86 12.42
CA ASP A 802 29.63 51.63 13.20
C ASP A 802 30.08 51.97 14.63
N ALA A 803 29.10 52.13 15.52
CA ALA A 803 29.31 52.61 16.88
C ALA A 803 29.73 51.45 17.79
N ASN A 804 31.01 51.14 17.80
CA ASN A 804 31.64 50.32 18.83
C ASN A 804 32.86 51.03 19.44
N ALA A 805 32.66 52.27 19.90
CA ALA A 805 33.67 53.07 20.59
C ALA A 805 33.13 53.56 21.95
N ASP A 806 33.88 53.29 23.01
CA ASP A 806 33.44 53.36 24.42
C ASP A 806 33.17 54.77 25.00
N SER A 807 33.40 55.85 24.25
CA SER A 807 32.89 57.19 24.57
C SER A 807 33.09 58.14 23.40
N THR A 808 32.04 58.85 22.98
CA THR A 808 32.12 59.85 21.90
C THR A 808 32.04 61.25 22.50
N LEU A 809 33.06 62.09 22.29
CA LEU A 809 33.04 63.51 22.69
C LEU A 809 32.84 64.36 21.43
N ILE A 810 31.80 65.21 21.42
CA ILE A 810 31.57 66.18 20.35
C ILE A 810 32.15 67.52 20.80
N VAL A 811 33.11 68.04 20.04
CA VAL A 811 33.75 69.33 20.31
C VAL A 811 33.33 70.32 19.23
N LEU A 812 32.75 71.43 19.65
CA LEU A 812 32.42 72.56 18.79
C LEU A 812 33.48 73.64 18.97
N LYS A 813 34.24 73.92 17.90
CA LYS A 813 35.21 75.01 17.85
C LYS A 813 34.70 76.08 16.90
N VAL A 814 34.73 77.33 17.32
CA VAL A 814 34.39 78.47 16.47
C VAL A 814 35.63 79.34 16.34
N GLU A 815 36.19 79.39 15.14
CA GLU A 815 37.40 80.15 14.86
C GLU A 815 37.08 81.31 13.89
N PRO A 816 37.47 82.55 14.20
CA PRO A 816 37.29 83.68 13.29
C PRO A 816 38.20 83.53 12.05
N ILE A 817 37.66 83.79 10.86
CA ILE A 817 38.42 83.70 9.60
C ILE A 817 39.09 85.05 9.30
N GLY A 818 40.38 85.18 9.65
CA GLY A 818 41.25 86.30 9.26
C GLY A 818 41.68 87.21 10.42
N THR A 819 42.84 87.85 10.28
CA THR A 819 43.47 88.70 11.32
C THR A 819 42.96 90.14 11.35
N ASP A 820 42.01 90.51 10.50
CA ASP A 820 41.42 91.85 10.50
C ASP A 820 40.04 91.83 11.16
N ASN A 821 39.87 92.71 12.14
CA ASN A 821 38.77 92.86 13.11
C ASN A 821 37.34 93.09 12.54
N SER A 822 37.00 92.64 11.33
CA SER A 822 35.61 92.57 10.88
C SER A 822 35.03 91.19 11.23
N ALA A 823 34.27 91.14 12.33
CA ALA A 823 33.64 89.95 12.92
C ALA A 823 32.52 89.28 12.07
N ASN A 824 32.70 89.23 10.75
CA ASN A 824 31.66 88.84 9.83
C ASN A 824 31.82 87.41 9.30
N ASN A 825 32.99 86.77 9.45
CA ASN A 825 33.21 85.40 8.98
C ASN A 825 33.81 84.52 10.07
N ALA A 826 33.20 83.37 10.34
CA ALA A 826 33.70 82.38 11.29
C ALA A 826 33.60 80.98 10.70
N THR A 827 34.61 80.15 10.93
CA THR A 827 34.52 78.72 10.65
C THR A 827 34.08 78.04 11.94
N ILE A 828 32.92 77.38 11.88
CA ILE A 828 32.48 76.47 12.93
C ILE A 828 32.94 75.08 12.53
N THR A 829 33.82 74.52 13.35
CA THR A 829 34.36 73.19 13.19
C THR A 829 33.71 72.28 14.22
N ILE A 830 33.06 71.22 13.75
CA ILE A 830 32.52 70.15 14.58
C ILE A 830 33.43 68.94 14.45
N GLU A 831 34.09 68.59 15.55
CA GLU A 831 34.95 67.41 15.65
C GLU A 831 34.25 66.35 16.50
N ILE A 832 34.10 65.15 15.96
CA ILE A 832 33.67 63.96 16.71
C ILE A 832 34.93 63.20 17.05
N LEU A 833 35.22 63.11 18.35
CA LEU A 833 36.37 62.39 18.88
C LEU A 833 35.93 60.99 19.34
N GLY A 834 36.59 59.97 18.80
CA GLY A 834 36.48 58.59 19.25
C GLY A 834 37.69 58.26 20.11
N SER A 835 37.47 57.60 21.24
CA SER A 835 38.57 57.02 22.02
C SER A 835 38.85 55.61 21.52
N ASP A 836 40.12 55.31 21.26
CA ASP A 836 40.54 53.93 21.07
C ASP A 836 40.55 53.17 22.42
N ALA A 837 40.85 51.87 22.38
CA ALA A 837 40.89 51.01 23.57
C ALA A 837 41.95 51.44 24.62
N THR A 838 42.86 52.37 24.29
CA THR A 838 43.86 52.93 25.21
C THR A 838 43.40 54.25 25.85
N GLY A 839 42.23 54.77 25.46
CA GLY A 839 41.67 56.03 25.93
C GLY A 839 42.20 57.26 25.17
N THR A 840 43.01 57.07 24.14
CA THR A 840 43.54 58.17 23.32
C THR A 840 42.43 58.65 22.39
N LYS A 841 42.12 59.96 22.45
CA LYS A 841 41.04 60.57 21.67
C LYS A 841 41.56 61.03 20.32
N GLU A 842 41.02 60.47 19.24
CA GLU A 842 41.33 60.86 17.87
C GLU A 842 40.08 61.38 17.17
N VAL A 843 40.27 62.34 16.24
CA VAL A 843 39.19 62.89 15.41
C VAL A 843 38.78 61.84 14.39
N VAL A 844 37.67 61.15 14.66
CA VAL A 844 37.10 60.15 13.76
C VAL A 844 36.24 60.78 12.67
N ASN A 845 35.70 61.98 12.91
CA ASN A 845 35.02 62.75 11.88
C ASN A 845 35.13 64.26 12.15
N LYS A 846 35.38 65.04 11.10
CA LYS A 846 35.49 66.50 11.17
C LYS A 846 34.65 67.12 10.06
N ARG A 847 33.74 68.02 10.43
CA ARG A 847 33.05 68.90 9.47
C ARG A 847 33.32 70.36 9.80
N GLU A 848 33.71 71.10 8.78
CA GLU A 848 33.90 72.54 8.85
C GLU A 848 32.77 73.23 8.11
N MET A 849 32.18 74.24 8.73
CA MET A 849 31.19 75.12 8.12
C MET A 849 31.71 76.54 8.17
N ASN A 850 31.84 77.15 6.99
CA ASN A 850 32.19 78.55 6.88
C ASN A 850 30.91 79.37 6.96
N TRP A 851 30.80 80.17 8.02
CA TRP A 851 29.74 81.13 8.19
C TRP A 851 30.22 82.49 7.69
N THR A 852 29.52 83.06 6.71
CA THR A 852 29.82 84.35 6.10
C THR A 852 28.62 85.25 6.31
N LYS A 853 28.77 86.38 7.01
CA LYS A 853 27.69 87.34 7.20
C LYS A 853 27.55 88.18 5.93
N GLY A 854 26.60 87.77 5.07
CA GLY A 854 26.14 88.54 3.91
C GLY A 854 26.33 87.85 2.56
N ALA A 855 25.51 86.83 2.29
CA ALA A 855 24.96 86.48 0.97
C ALA A 855 23.76 85.54 1.18
#